data_AF-W9THZ5-F1
#
_entry.id   AF-W9THZ5-F1
#
_cell.length_a   1.000
_cell.length_b   1.000
_cell.length_c   1.000
_cell.angle_alpha   90.00
_cell.angle_beta   90.00
_cell.angle_gamma   90.00
#
_symmetry.space_group_name_H-M   'P 1'
#
loop_
_entity.id
_entity.type
_entity.pdbx_description
1 polymer ?
#
loop_
_entity_poly.entity_id
_entity_poly.type
_entity_poly.pdbx_seq_one_letter_code
_entity_poly.pdbx_strand_id
1 'polypeptide(L)'
;MPTTVFAGARKLLCTSVAMAALMGGFMVASAPLAAASTAVTTSSVSAPINAFTNTDWLNGVFRTSAGFSIQATAANQAAFKAGASVQLADGQVRKISRVQIVGANMSVFLEGALIDGNKVGAPRAVTIAGTSTTTSPVSTAPSSGTSASINAFTNTDWLNGVFRASAGFSIQATAANQAAFKAGVSVQLADGQVRRISRVQIVGSNMSVFLDGALIDGNKVGAPRSVSIAGTSTDTSTPAPAPSTETSYATSINNFTNTDWLNGVWRKSAGFSIPATDANKSAFKVGVSVKLADGQVRKVTVVQVVGSNMSVFLDGAAVNGSVVGAPNKLSLASATSSPALTAPSPTTTVATSNLNNFTNTDWLNGVYRASAGFSIQATAANVAAFKAGASVKLADGQVRKILRAQIVGANMSVFVEGAVLNGTTLGYPKTVSVISESSVSTPSAPADSSQSEIALPAPTAPDTTNGKPRLVGVNLSGAGFGPSVVPGTHGTNYTYPAESYYKKYSDLGMPLVRLPFLWERIQPKLNTPLNAEELARLKQSLDFAHKHNVKVILDLHNYYRYFGKLIGSNEVPISSFAAVWKQIAQQVVNHPAVEGYGLMNEPYSTNGLWPQAALAAAQAIRSVDAQRWIYVAGDRWSSAYHWPHYNSQLISNAWMRDPKNNLVYEAHMYVDSDFSGNYFNKSETFDPMVGVNRVKPFVDWLKQNKLRGYIGEHGVPDFSPSAIVATDNLMAYLRQNCIPSTYWAAGPWWGDYALSLDVSSGKQRPQLPVLQKHAKTAHSCTSIGPL
;
A
#
# COMPACT_ATOMS: atom_id res chain seq x y z
N MET A 1 55.40 -29.66 -10.62
CA MET A 1 55.18 -30.89 -11.43
C MET A 1 54.11 -31.74 -10.73
N PRO A 2 53.35 -32.64 -11.39
CA PRO A 2 52.29 -32.22 -12.33
C PRO A 2 50.96 -33.05 -12.16
N THR A 3 49.77 -32.44 -12.31
CA THR A 3 48.78 -32.57 -13.42
C THR A 3 47.80 -33.78 -13.43
N THR A 4 46.61 -33.54 -14.03
CA THR A 4 45.67 -34.48 -14.69
C THR A 4 45.00 -35.60 -13.86
N VAL A 5 43.67 -35.79 -13.73
CA VAL A 5 42.41 -35.42 -14.46
C VAL A 5 41.92 -36.48 -15.48
N PHE A 6 40.59 -36.74 -15.47
CA PHE A 6 39.77 -37.70 -16.23
C PHE A 6 39.97 -39.20 -15.91
N ALA A 7 39.07 -40.14 -16.21
CA ALA A 7 37.58 -40.26 -16.19
C ALA A 7 37.20 -41.52 -16.99
N GLY A 8 36.23 -42.32 -16.55
CA GLY A 8 35.80 -43.54 -17.24
C GLY A 8 34.60 -44.21 -16.55
N ALA A 9 33.82 -45.03 -17.26
CA ALA A 9 32.51 -45.48 -16.77
C ALA A 9 32.03 -46.84 -17.32
N ARG A 10 30.99 -47.38 -16.65
CA ARG A 10 29.96 -48.39 -17.07
C ARG A 10 30.03 -49.78 -16.40
N LYS A 11 28.81 -50.32 -16.19
CA LYS A 11 28.41 -51.73 -15.95
C LYS A 11 28.84 -52.37 -14.60
N LEU A 12 28.17 -53.42 -14.09
CA LEU A 12 26.72 -53.76 -13.96
C LEU A 12 26.60 -55.13 -13.24
N LEU A 13 25.45 -55.35 -12.59
CA LEU A 13 24.75 -56.65 -12.39
C LEU A 13 25.01 -57.54 -11.13
N CYS A 14 23.87 -57.92 -10.51
CA CYS A 14 23.50 -59.18 -9.84
C CYS A 14 24.28 -59.82 -8.66
N THR A 15 23.50 -60.18 -7.63
CA THR A 15 23.37 -61.58 -7.15
C THR A 15 21.91 -61.89 -6.79
N SER A 16 21.52 -63.17 -6.72
CA SER A 16 20.15 -63.67 -6.51
C SER A 16 20.14 -65.10 -5.91
N VAL A 17 19.02 -65.86 -6.00
CA VAL A 17 18.77 -67.25 -5.51
C VAL A 17 18.22 -67.36 -4.06
N ALA A 18 17.42 -68.37 -3.66
CA ALA A 18 16.05 -68.79 -4.05
C ALA A 18 15.54 -70.01 -3.20
N MET A 19 14.28 -70.44 -3.41
CA MET A 19 13.52 -71.55 -2.75
C MET A 19 12.93 -71.22 -1.35
N ALA A 20 11.67 -71.48 -0.95
CA ALA A 20 10.54 -72.41 -1.28
C ALA A 20 10.40 -73.57 -0.27
N ALA A 21 9.21 -74.01 0.20
CA ALA A 21 7.80 -73.62 -0.06
C ALA A 21 7.00 -73.51 1.30
N LEU A 22 5.74 -73.92 1.58
CA LEU A 22 4.68 -74.69 0.88
C LEU A 22 3.27 -74.44 1.51
N MET A 23 2.21 -74.35 0.67
CA MET A 23 0.74 -74.52 0.89
C MET A 23 -0.07 -73.81 2.01
N GLY A 24 -1.23 -73.29 1.57
CA GLY A 24 -2.40 -72.81 2.35
C GLY A 24 -3.34 -72.03 1.42
N GLY A 25 -4.65 -72.30 1.39
CA GLY A 25 -5.53 -71.86 0.28
C GLY A 25 -6.89 -71.26 0.64
N PHE A 26 -7.65 -70.85 -0.40
CA PHE A 26 -8.94 -70.11 -0.41
C PHE A 26 -8.84 -68.63 0.04
N MET A 27 -9.37 -67.61 -0.67
CA MET A 27 -10.25 -67.55 -1.86
C MET A 27 -9.78 -66.53 -2.91
N VAL A 28 -10.42 -66.50 -4.10
CA VAL A 28 -10.07 -65.65 -5.25
C VAL A 28 -11.21 -64.69 -5.63
N ALA A 29 -10.91 -63.40 -5.81
CA ALA A 29 -11.77 -62.43 -6.51
C ALA A 29 -10.93 -61.28 -7.12
N SER A 30 -10.30 -61.57 -8.27
CA SER A 30 -9.78 -60.65 -9.30
C SER A 30 -9.71 -59.13 -9.02
N ALA A 31 -8.49 -58.59 -8.94
CA ALA A 31 -8.21 -57.17 -9.21
C ALA A 31 -7.26 -57.06 -10.43
N PRO A 32 -7.70 -56.55 -11.60
CA PRO A 32 -6.85 -56.38 -12.76
C PRO A 32 -6.07 -55.05 -12.73
N LEU A 33 -4.77 -55.09 -13.01
CA LEU A 33 -3.97 -53.91 -13.33
C LEU A 33 -4.20 -53.49 -14.78
N ALA A 34 -4.75 -52.30 -15.02
CA ALA A 34 -4.61 -51.51 -16.25
C ALA A 34 -5.31 -50.14 -16.07
N ALA A 35 -4.88 -49.03 -16.65
CA ALA A 35 -3.56 -48.65 -17.17
C ALA A 35 -3.48 -47.11 -17.15
N ALA A 36 -2.29 -46.52 -17.10
CA ALA A 36 -2.15 -45.07 -17.12
C ALA A 36 -2.39 -44.49 -18.53
N SER A 37 -3.50 -43.77 -18.72
CA SER A 37 -3.76 -42.96 -19.93
C SER A 37 -3.90 -41.48 -19.57
N THR A 38 -2.90 -40.68 -19.93
CA THR A 38 -2.88 -39.23 -19.70
C THR A 38 -3.70 -38.47 -20.75
N ALA A 39 -4.95 -38.18 -20.45
CA ALA A 39 -5.76 -37.24 -21.23
C ALA A 39 -5.55 -35.80 -20.74
N VAL A 40 -4.90 -34.95 -21.56
CA VAL A 40 -4.61 -33.55 -21.22
C VAL A 40 -5.79 -32.65 -21.61
N THR A 41 -6.37 -31.95 -20.64
CA THR A 41 -7.56 -31.09 -20.86
C THR A 41 -7.23 -29.61 -21.05
N THR A 42 -7.73 -29.08 -22.17
CA THR A 42 -7.64 -27.71 -22.69
C THR A 42 -8.06 -26.53 -21.81
N SER A 43 -7.27 -26.10 -20.83
CA SER A 43 -7.49 -24.80 -20.17
C SER A 43 -7.08 -23.61 -21.07
N SER A 44 -8.01 -23.15 -21.92
CA SER A 44 -7.93 -21.81 -22.50
C SER A 44 -8.26 -20.74 -21.44
N VAL A 45 -7.62 -19.57 -21.52
CA VAL A 45 -7.77 -18.50 -20.51
C VAL A 45 -8.07 -17.19 -21.21
N SER A 46 -9.22 -16.60 -20.90
CA SER A 46 -9.68 -15.33 -21.47
C SER A 46 -9.65 -14.21 -20.42
N ALA A 47 -9.24 -13.01 -20.82
CA ALA A 47 -9.11 -11.85 -19.94
C ALA A 47 -9.68 -10.58 -20.61
N PRO A 48 -10.53 -9.80 -19.91
CA PRO A 48 -11.02 -8.52 -20.41
C PRO A 48 -9.90 -7.47 -20.42
N ILE A 49 -9.88 -6.64 -21.46
CA ILE A 49 -8.94 -5.51 -21.54
C ILE A 49 -9.41 -4.35 -20.64
N ASN A 50 -8.47 -3.74 -19.93
CA ASN A 50 -8.71 -2.61 -19.02
C ASN A 50 -9.17 -1.36 -19.77
N ALA A 51 -10.27 -0.73 -19.36
CA ALA A 51 -10.96 0.31 -20.15
C ALA A 51 -10.37 1.74 -20.07
N PHE A 52 -9.05 1.90 -19.89
CA PHE A 52 -8.43 3.23 -19.80
C PHE A 52 -8.01 3.81 -21.17
N THR A 53 -8.09 5.13 -21.29
CA THR A 53 -7.70 5.91 -22.48
C THR A 53 -7.00 7.20 -22.04
N ASN A 54 -5.80 7.45 -22.55
CA ASN A 54 -5.00 8.65 -22.27
C ASN A 54 -4.00 8.91 -23.43
N THR A 55 -2.88 9.58 -23.16
CA THR A 55 -1.77 9.87 -24.09
C THR A 55 -1.08 8.62 -24.66
N ASP A 56 -1.01 7.55 -23.88
CA ASP A 56 -0.22 6.35 -24.17
C ASP A 56 -1.11 5.15 -24.54
N TRP A 57 -2.37 5.18 -24.14
CA TRP A 57 -3.34 4.09 -24.26
C TRP A 57 -4.66 4.52 -24.91
N LEU A 58 -5.28 3.61 -25.65
CA LEU A 58 -6.61 3.73 -26.25
C LEU A 58 -7.41 2.46 -25.93
N ASN A 59 -8.44 2.56 -25.10
CA ASN A 59 -9.28 1.45 -24.65
C ASN A 59 -8.45 0.25 -24.13
N GLY A 60 -7.39 0.54 -23.37
CA GLY A 60 -6.46 -0.46 -22.83
C GLY A 60 -5.42 -1.02 -23.80
N VAL A 61 -5.36 -0.54 -25.05
CA VAL A 61 -4.34 -0.90 -26.06
C VAL A 61 -3.30 0.21 -26.16
N PHE A 62 -2.01 -0.14 -26.21
CA PHE A 62 -0.90 0.82 -26.26
C PHE A 62 -0.85 1.51 -27.63
N ARG A 63 -0.67 2.84 -27.67
CA ARG A 63 -0.71 3.63 -28.92
C ARG A 63 0.56 3.54 -29.75
N THR A 64 1.71 3.33 -29.10
CA THR A 64 3.05 3.38 -29.73
C THR A 64 3.75 2.02 -29.78
N SER A 65 3.11 0.94 -29.33
CA SER A 65 3.62 -0.44 -29.46
C SER A 65 2.49 -1.45 -29.55
N ALA A 66 2.78 -2.66 -30.05
CA ALA A 66 1.80 -3.74 -30.07
C ALA A 66 1.60 -4.31 -28.65
N GLY A 67 0.59 -3.83 -27.91
CA GLY A 67 0.30 -4.35 -26.58
C GLY A 67 -1.03 -3.89 -26.00
N PHE A 68 -1.48 -4.56 -24.94
CA PHE A 68 -2.71 -4.27 -24.22
C PHE A 68 -2.55 -4.51 -22.71
N SER A 69 -3.52 -4.11 -21.90
CA SER A 69 -3.51 -4.36 -20.45
C SER A 69 -4.75 -5.11 -19.95
N ILE A 70 -4.54 -6.01 -18.99
CA ILE A 70 -5.55 -6.82 -18.30
C ILE A 70 -5.31 -6.78 -16.79
N GLN A 71 -6.27 -7.27 -15.98
CA GLN A 71 -6.08 -7.45 -14.53
C GLN A 71 -4.99 -8.51 -14.24
N ALA A 72 -4.10 -8.25 -13.28
CA ALA A 72 -3.02 -9.15 -12.88
C ALA A 72 -3.48 -10.26 -11.91
N THR A 73 -4.58 -10.95 -12.23
CA THR A 73 -5.03 -12.12 -11.45
C THR A 73 -4.02 -13.26 -11.56
N ALA A 74 -4.00 -14.19 -10.58
CA ALA A 74 -3.10 -15.35 -10.63
C ALA A 74 -3.31 -16.21 -11.91
N ALA A 75 -4.55 -16.33 -12.38
CA ALA A 75 -4.86 -17.01 -13.64
C ALA A 75 -4.29 -16.28 -14.86
N ASN A 76 -4.42 -14.95 -14.91
CA ASN A 76 -3.89 -14.15 -16.01
C ASN A 76 -2.35 -14.15 -16.03
N GLN A 77 -1.70 -14.05 -14.87
CA GLN A 77 -0.23 -14.16 -14.76
C GLN A 77 0.30 -15.53 -15.19
N ALA A 78 -0.43 -16.62 -14.92
CA ALA A 78 -0.02 -17.97 -15.32
C ALA A 78 -0.15 -18.25 -16.83
N ALA A 79 -1.12 -17.61 -17.49
CA ALA A 79 -1.48 -17.84 -18.89
C ALA A 79 -0.86 -16.81 -19.86
N PHE A 80 -0.99 -15.51 -19.58
CA PHE A 80 -0.45 -14.43 -20.40
C PHE A 80 1.01 -14.19 -20.03
N LYS A 81 1.89 -15.01 -20.60
CA LYS A 81 3.35 -14.98 -20.42
C LYS A 81 4.08 -14.95 -21.76
N ALA A 82 5.33 -14.49 -21.75
CA ALA A 82 6.18 -14.45 -22.95
C ALA A 82 6.26 -15.84 -23.61
N GLY A 83 6.15 -15.85 -24.95
CA GLY A 83 6.11 -17.07 -25.76
C GLY A 83 4.72 -17.66 -26.01
N ALA A 84 3.69 -17.31 -25.23
CA ALA A 84 2.32 -17.80 -25.44
C ALA A 84 1.62 -17.06 -26.60
N SER A 85 0.70 -17.75 -27.30
CA SER A 85 -0.11 -17.18 -28.38
C SER A 85 -1.45 -16.68 -27.84
N VAL A 86 -1.78 -15.42 -28.12
CA VAL A 86 -3.05 -14.78 -27.77
C VAL A 86 -3.89 -14.52 -29.02
N GLN A 87 -5.15 -14.88 -28.97
CA GLN A 87 -6.18 -14.49 -29.93
C GLN A 87 -6.77 -13.14 -29.52
N LEU A 88 -6.72 -12.19 -30.45
CA LEU A 88 -7.27 -10.85 -30.33
C LEU A 88 -8.71 -10.81 -30.83
N ALA A 89 -9.47 -9.81 -30.37
CA ALA A 89 -10.89 -9.69 -30.69
C ALA A 89 -11.20 -9.22 -32.12
N ASP A 90 -10.18 -8.93 -32.93
CA ASP A 90 -10.27 -8.75 -34.38
C ASP A 90 -10.02 -10.07 -35.16
N GLY A 91 -9.83 -11.18 -34.45
CA GLY A 91 -9.55 -12.51 -34.99
C GLY A 91 -8.07 -12.85 -35.15
N GLN A 92 -7.15 -11.88 -35.02
CA GLN A 92 -5.72 -12.16 -35.19
C GLN A 92 -5.16 -12.98 -34.03
N VAL A 93 -4.35 -14.00 -34.33
CA VAL A 93 -3.54 -14.71 -33.32
C VAL A 93 -2.11 -14.20 -33.39
N ARG A 94 -1.57 -13.74 -32.26
CA ARG A 94 -0.21 -13.19 -32.16
C ARG A 94 0.50 -13.72 -30.93
N LYS A 95 1.83 -13.75 -30.98
CA LYS A 95 2.68 -14.23 -29.90
C LYS A 95 3.03 -13.11 -28.93
N ILE A 96 3.02 -13.40 -27.64
CA ILE A 96 3.40 -12.47 -26.56
C ILE A 96 4.93 -12.38 -26.52
N SER A 97 5.49 -11.18 -26.73
CA SER A 97 6.92 -10.92 -26.70
C SER A 97 7.44 -10.70 -25.28
N ARG A 98 6.73 -9.93 -24.46
CA ARG A 98 7.05 -9.67 -23.04
C ARG A 98 5.82 -9.26 -22.23
N VAL A 99 5.92 -9.35 -20.91
CA VAL A 99 4.83 -9.03 -19.96
C VAL A 99 5.40 -8.28 -18.76
N GLN A 100 4.67 -7.30 -18.24
CA GLN A 100 5.07 -6.48 -17.09
C GLN A 100 3.88 -6.25 -16.14
N ILE A 101 4.06 -6.56 -14.86
CA ILE A 101 3.04 -6.33 -13.81
C ILE A 101 3.22 -4.91 -13.25
N VAL A 102 2.12 -4.17 -13.09
CA VAL A 102 2.07 -2.79 -12.61
C VAL A 102 0.87 -2.64 -11.66
N GLY A 103 1.11 -2.86 -10.37
CA GLY A 103 0.07 -2.88 -9.34
C GLY A 103 -0.95 -4.02 -9.59
N ALA A 104 -2.24 -3.70 -9.58
CA ALA A 104 -3.31 -4.66 -9.87
C ALA A 104 -3.45 -5.03 -11.36
N ASN A 105 -2.70 -4.37 -12.24
CA ASN A 105 -2.76 -4.56 -13.69
C ASN A 105 -1.50 -5.24 -14.22
N MET A 106 -1.60 -5.86 -15.40
CA MET A 106 -0.46 -6.32 -16.18
C MET A 106 -0.56 -5.80 -17.62
N SER A 107 0.59 -5.46 -18.20
CA SER A 107 0.74 -5.04 -19.60
C SER A 107 1.36 -6.19 -20.38
N VAL A 108 0.72 -6.55 -21.49
CA VAL A 108 1.08 -7.69 -22.35
C VAL A 108 1.47 -7.13 -23.72
N PHE A 109 2.72 -7.31 -24.10
CA PHE A 109 3.26 -6.86 -25.39
C PHE A 109 3.37 -8.04 -26.36
N LEU A 110 3.11 -7.78 -27.64
CA LEU A 110 3.04 -8.78 -28.70
C LEU A 110 4.17 -8.59 -29.72
N GLU A 111 4.33 -9.57 -30.59
CA GLU A 111 5.13 -9.47 -31.82
C GLU A 111 4.30 -8.81 -32.95
N GLY A 112 4.96 -8.08 -33.86
CA GLY A 112 4.33 -7.46 -35.05
C GLY A 112 3.94 -5.98 -34.93
N ALA A 113 3.17 -5.50 -35.91
CA ALA A 113 2.74 -4.10 -36.05
C ALA A 113 1.74 -3.65 -34.95
N LEU A 114 1.40 -2.35 -34.89
CA LEU A 114 0.46 -1.82 -33.90
C LEU A 114 -0.93 -2.53 -33.93
N ILE A 115 -1.66 -2.40 -32.82
CA ILE A 115 -2.99 -2.98 -32.62
C ILE A 115 -4.02 -1.85 -32.65
N ASP A 116 -5.14 -2.04 -33.36
CA ASP A 116 -6.22 -1.06 -33.41
C ASP A 116 -7.03 -1.09 -32.09
N GLY A 117 -6.82 -0.08 -31.24
CA GLY A 117 -7.52 0.06 -29.96
C GLY A 117 -9.04 0.21 -30.05
N ASN A 118 -9.59 0.54 -31.23
CA ASN A 118 -11.05 0.58 -31.45
C ASN A 118 -11.62 -0.79 -31.90
N LYS A 119 -10.77 -1.69 -32.41
CA LYS A 119 -11.15 -3.06 -32.82
C LYS A 119 -10.83 -4.14 -31.79
N VAL A 120 -9.74 -3.99 -31.03
CA VAL A 120 -9.28 -4.99 -30.06
C VAL A 120 -9.48 -4.56 -28.60
N GLY A 121 -9.50 -3.24 -28.33
CA GLY A 121 -9.60 -2.71 -26.97
C GLY A 121 -10.95 -2.92 -26.29
N ALA A 122 -11.00 -2.50 -25.02
CA ALA A 122 -12.15 -2.56 -24.13
C ALA A 122 -13.45 -2.03 -24.81
N PRO A 123 -14.62 -2.63 -24.54
CA PRO A 123 -14.91 -3.66 -23.54
C PRO A 123 -14.58 -5.10 -23.99
N ARG A 124 -13.82 -5.30 -25.07
CA ARG A 124 -13.48 -6.63 -25.58
C ARG A 124 -12.45 -7.36 -24.70
N ALA A 125 -12.34 -8.67 -24.92
CA ALA A 125 -11.44 -9.57 -24.22
C ALA A 125 -10.48 -10.27 -25.19
N VAL A 126 -9.39 -10.80 -24.64
CA VAL A 126 -8.34 -11.55 -25.35
C VAL A 126 -8.20 -12.95 -24.76
N THR A 127 -7.80 -13.93 -25.56
CA THR A 127 -7.82 -15.35 -25.12
C THR A 127 -6.54 -16.09 -25.49
N ILE A 128 -5.92 -16.77 -24.52
CA ILE A 128 -4.90 -17.80 -24.77
C ILE A 128 -5.63 -19.10 -25.13
N ALA A 129 -5.42 -19.60 -26.35
CA ALA A 129 -5.97 -20.88 -26.79
C ALA A 129 -5.13 -22.05 -26.23
N GLY A 130 -5.79 -23.07 -25.68
CA GLY A 130 -5.13 -24.26 -25.14
C GLY A 130 -5.28 -25.47 -26.07
N THR A 131 -4.21 -26.23 -26.27
CA THR A 131 -4.07 -27.35 -27.23
C THR A 131 -4.60 -28.71 -26.72
N SER A 132 -5.70 -29.24 -27.28
CA SER A 132 -6.39 -30.44 -26.78
C SER A 132 -6.30 -31.67 -27.68
N THR A 133 -6.44 -32.86 -27.08
CA THR A 133 -6.77 -34.11 -27.78
C THR A 133 -7.79 -34.95 -26.97
N THR A 134 -9.07 -34.74 -27.27
CA THR A 134 -10.22 -35.70 -27.23
C THR A 134 -10.25 -36.89 -26.26
N THR A 135 -11.31 -37.03 -25.43
CA THR A 135 -12.37 -38.08 -25.50
C THR A 135 -13.32 -38.09 -24.27
N SER A 136 -14.50 -38.72 -24.41
CA SER A 136 -15.59 -38.94 -23.41
C SER A 136 -16.39 -40.20 -23.81
N PRO A 137 -17.48 -40.67 -23.14
CA PRO A 137 -18.02 -40.39 -21.78
C PRO A 137 -18.45 -41.66 -20.97
N VAL A 138 -18.78 -41.53 -19.68
CA VAL A 138 -19.80 -42.35 -18.96
C VAL A 138 -20.56 -41.46 -17.95
N SER A 139 -21.80 -41.83 -17.59
CA SER A 139 -22.78 -41.02 -16.83
C SER A 139 -23.11 -41.59 -15.44
N THR A 140 -23.35 -40.71 -14.46
CA THR A 140 -24.20 -40.98 -13.27
C THR A 140 -25.18 -39.82 -13.03
N ALA A 141 -26.33 -40.10 -12.41
CA ALA A 141 -27.48 -39.18 -12.36
C ALA A 141 -27.41 -38.19 -11.17
N PRO A 142 -28.02 -36.98 -11.29
CA PRO A 142 -28.01 -35.97 -10.23
C PRO A 142 -29.02 -36.27 -9.10
N SER A 143 -28.66 -35.87 -7.88
CA SER A 143 -29.53 -35.86 -6.71
C SER A 143 -30.56 -34.70 -6.74
N SER A 144 -31.60 -34.81 -5.94
CA SER A 144 -32.65 -33.80 -5.76
C SER A 144 -32.12 -32.47 -5.18
N GLY A 145 -32.90 -31.39 -5.36
CA GLY A 145 -32.64 -30.09 -4.73
C GLY A 145 -31.99 -29.00 -5.60
N THR A 146 -31.73 -29.25 -6.90
CA THR A 146 -31.25 -28.18 -7.79
C THR A 146 -32.34 -27.14 -8.04
N SER A 147 -32.00 -25.85 -7.87
CA SER A 147 -32.88 -24.71 -8.14
C SER A 147 -32.20 -23.67 -9.03
N ALA A 148 -32.99 -22.94 -9.81
CA ALA A 148 -32.51 -21.92 -10.75
C ALA A 148 -33.40 -20.67 -10.73
N SER A 149 -32.78 -19.49 -10.72
CA SER A 149 -33.47 -18.20 -10.86
C SER A 149 -33.93 -17.98 -12.30
N ILE A 150 -35.15 -17.48 -12.48
CA ILE A 150 -35.67 -17.09 -13.80
C ILE A 150 -35.04 -15.77 -14.25
N ASN A 151 -34.70 -15.68 -15.54
CA ASN A 151 -34.06 -14.51 -16.15
C ASN A 151 -35.01 -13.30 -16.19
N ALA A 152 -34.56 -12.13 -15.71
CA ALA A 152 -35.41 -10.95 -15.52
C ALA A 152 -35.64 -10.09 -16.79
N PHE A 153 -36.11 -10.68 -17.90
CA PHE A 153 -36.43 -9.94 -19.14
C PHE A 153 -37.90 -10.02 -19.55
N THR A 154 -38.40 -8.94 -20.17
CA THR A 154 -39.78 -8.76 -20.62
C THR A 154 -39.79 -8.09 -22.00
N ASN A 155 -40.57 -8.63 -22.93
CA ASN A 155 -40.78 -8.09 -24.27
C ASN A 155 -42.16 -8.57 -24.83
N THR A 156 -42.33 -8.59 -26.15
CA THR A 156 -43.54 -9.08 -26.84
C THR A 156 -43.86 -10.55 -26.55
N ASP A 157 -42.85 -11.39 -26.36
CA ASP A 157 -42.99 -12.85 -26.30
C ASP A 157 -42.74 -13.38 -24.88
N TRP A 158 -42.13 -12.57 -24.00
CA TRP A 158 -41.73 -12.93 -22.64
C TRP A 158 -42.21 -11.91 -21.61
N LEU A 159 -42.49 -12.38 -20.39
CA LEU A 159 -42.87 -11.59 -19.22
C LEU A 159 -42.10 -12.11 -18.00
N ASN A 160 -41.16 -11.31 -17.48
CA ASN A 160 -40.30 -11.64 -16.35
C ASN A 160 -39.60 -13.02 -16.53
N GLY A 161 -39.14 -13.30 -17.74
CA GLY A 161 -38.52 -14.57 -18.14
C GLY A 161 -39.48 -15.73 -18.37
N VAL A 162 -40.80 -15.55 -18.24
CA VAL A 162 -41.82 -16.56 -18.58
C VAL A 162 -42.34 -16.31 -20.00
N PHE A 163 -42.46 -17.37 -20.80
CA PHE A 163 -42.89 -17.28 -22.20
C PHE A 163 -44.41 -17.11 -22.29
N ARG A 164 -44.88 -16.19 -23.12
CA ARG A 164 -46.30 -15.82 -23.21
C ARG A 164 -47.11 -16.79 -24.08
N ALA A 165 -46.49 -17.41 -25.09
CA ALA A 165 -47.19 -18.20 -26.11
C ALA A 165 -47.26 -19.72 -25.81
N SER A 166 -46.49 -20.23 -24.85
CA SER A 166 -46.64 -21.60 -24.33
C SER A 166 -46.04 -21.70 -22.92
N ALA A 167 -46.44 -22.69 -22.12
CA ALA A 167 -45.97 -22.85 -20.75
C ALA A 167 -44.45 -23.10 -20.73
N GLY A 168 -43.67 -22.12 -20.27
CA GLY A 168 -42.22 -22.22 -20.18
C GLY A 168 -41.56 -20.97 -19.65
N PHE A 169 -40.28 -21.09 -19.26
CA PHE A 169 -39.50 -20.01 -18.65
C PHE A 169 -38.03 -20.09 -19.07
N SER A 170 -37.30 -18.98 -18.92
CA SER A 170 -35.89 -18.85 -19.28
C SER A 170 -35.00 -18.80 -18.03
N ILE A 171 -33.95 -19.62 -18.00
CA ILE A 171 -32.88 -19.60 -16.99
C ILE A 171 -31.50 -19.50 -17.69
N GLN A 172 -30.44 -19.20 -16.95
CA GLN A 172 -29.07 -19.25 -17.50
C GLN A 172 -28.71 -20.69 -17.91
N ALA A 173 -28.10 -20.87 -19.09
CA ALA A 173 -27.68 -22.17 -19.64
C ALA A 173 -26.38 -22.70 -19.00
N THR A 174 -26.27 -22.67 -17.67
CA THR A 174 -25.12 -23.23 -16.95
C THR A 174 -25.09 -24.76 -17.08
N ALA A 175 -23.92 -25.38 -16.98
CA ALA A 175 -23.80 -26.84 -17.05
C ALA A 175 -24.66 -27.57 -15.99
N ALA A 176 -24.80 -27.00 -14.79
CA ALA A 176 -25.68 -27.51 -13.73
C ALA A 176 -27.16 -27.42 -14.13
N ASN A 177 -27.60 -26.28 -14.69
CA ASN A 177 -28.97 -26.11 -15.13
C ASN A 177 -29.31 -27.03 -16.31
N GLN A 178 -28.41 -27.20 -17.28
CA GLN A 178 -28.58 -28.14 -18.39
C GLN A 178 -28.64 -29.61 -17.92
N ALA A 179 -27.91 -29.99 -16.87
CA ALA A 179 -27.94 -31.35 -16.33
C ALA A 179 -29.20 -31.67 -15.51
N ALA A 180 -29.77 -30.69 -14.81
CA ALA A 180 -30.93 -30.83 -13.94
C ALA A 180 -32.27 -30.58 -14.66
N PHE A 181 -32.39 -29.47 -15.39
CA PHE A 181 -33.61 -29.06 -16.10
C PHE A 181 -33.62 -29.66 -17.51
N LYS A 182 -33.99 -30.95 -17.59
CA LYS A 182 -34.10 -31.73 -18.83
C LYS A 182 -35.50 -32.32 -19.00
N ALA A 183 -35.87 -32.65 -20.24
CA ALA A 183 -37.19 -33.21 -20.55
C ALA A 183 -37.48 -34.48 -19.71
N GLY A 184 -38.72 -34.58 -19.22
CA GLY A 184 -39.18 -35.65 -18.33
C GLY A 184 -38.97 -35.43 -16.84
N VAL A 185 -38.23 -34.39 -16.41
CA VAL A 185 -38.06 -34.04 -14.98
C VAL A 185 -39.21 -33.15 -14.50
N SER A 186 -39.68 -33.33 -13.27
CA SER A 186 -40.72 -32.49 -12.65
C SER A 186 -40.10 -31.29 -11.91
N VAL A 187 -40.58 -30.09 -12.22
CA VAL A 187 -40.22 -28.83 -11.54
C VAL A 187 -41.36 -28.35 -10.65
N GLN A 188 -41.01 -27.80 -9.48
CA GLN A 188 -41.92 -27.00 -8.69
C GLN A 188 -41.75 -25.51 -9.06
N LEU A 189 -42.87 -24.87 -9.35
CA LEU A 189 -42.98 -23.45 -9.67
C LEU A 189 -43.23 -22.63 -8.41
N ALA A 190 -42.93 -21.32 -8.48
CA ALA A 190 -43.06 -20.42 -7.34
C ALA A 190 -44.51 -20.12 -6.90
N ASP A 191 -45.51 -20.57 -7.66
CA ASP A 191 -46.93 -20.60 -7.27
C ASP A 191 -47.35 -21.93 -6.60
N GLY A 192 -46.40 -22.83 -6.36
CA GLY A 192 -46.58 -24.14 -5.74
C GLY A 192 -46.85 -25.28 -6.72
N GLN A 193 -47.18 -25.01 -7.98
CA GLN A 193 -47.51 -26.06 -8.96
C GLN A 193 -46.31 -26.93 -9.29
N VAL A 194 -46.50 -28.26 -9.35
CA VAL A 194 -45.49 -29.20 -9.87
C VAL A 194 -45.88 -29.63 -11.28
N ARG A 195 -44.97 -29.48 -12.24
CA ARG A 195 -45.19 -29.73 -13.67
C ARG A 195 -43.99 -30.42 -14.33
N ARG A 196 -44.19 -31.15 -15.41
CA ARG A 196 -43.13 -31.91 -16.09
C ARG A 196 -42.53 -31.08 -17.22
N ILE A 197 -41.19 -31.07 -17.32
CA ILE A 197 -40.50 -30.44 -18.46
C ILE A 197 -40.83 -31.25 -19.72
N SER A 198 -41.47 -30.62 -20.70
CA SER A 198 -41.84 -31.24 -21.98
C SER A 198 -40.70 -31.18 -22.99
N ARG A 199 -39.99 -30.05 -23.09
CA ARG A 199 -38.78 -29.87 -23.92
C ARG A 199 -37.91 -28.73 -23.40
N VAL A 200 -36.68 -28.65 -23.88
CA VAL A 200 -35.69 -27.63 -23.51
C VAL A 200 -34.95 -27.16 -24.76
N GLN A 201 -34.66 -25.86 -24.86
CA GLN A 201 -33.96 -25.26 -25.99
C GLN A 201 -32.91 -24.25 -25.49
N ILE A 202 -31.66 -24.39 -25.93
CA ILE A 202 -30.57 -23.46 -25.59
C ILE A 202 -30.47 -22.39 -26.68
N VAL A 203 -30.36 -21.12 -26.27
CA VAL A 203 -30.26 -19.95 -27.15
C VAL A 203 -29.23 -18.98 -26.56
N GLY A 204 -28.01 -19.02 -27.10
CA GLY A 204 -26.87 -18.27 -26.56
C GLY A 204 -26.53 -18.70 -25.13
N SER A 205 -26.43 -17.75 -24.21
CA SER A 205 -26.18 -18.00 -22.78
C SER A 205 -27.43 -18.42 -21.98
N ASN A 206 -28.62 -18.43 -22.60
CA ASN A 206 -29.89 -18.74 -21.95
C ASN A 206 -30.44 -20.09 -22.39
N MET A 207 -31.22 -20.74 -21.54
CA MET A 207 -31.99 -21.93 -21.89
C MET A 207 -33.47 -21.72 -21.55
N SER A 208 -34.33 -22.04 -22.52
CA SER A 208 -35.79 -22.00 -22.42
C SER A 208 -36.29 -23.39 -22.05
N VAL A 209 -36.91 -23.50 -20.88
CA VAL A 209 -37.48 -24.73 -20.34
C VAL A 209 -38.99 -24.68 -20.54
N PHE A 210 -39.54 -25.60 -21.33
CA PHE A 210 -40.97 -25.70 -21.60
C PHE A 210 -41.59 -26.84 -20.78
N LEU A 211 -42.83 -26.64 -20.36
CA LEU A 211 -43.57 -27.52 -19.45
C LEU A 211 -44.75 -28.19 -20.15
N ASP A 212 -45.49 -29.01 -19.42
CA ASP A 212 -46.83 -29.48 -19.78
C ASP A 212 -47.95 -28.58 -19.21
N GLY A 213 -49.16 -28.76 -19.75
CA GLY A 213 -50.37 -28.05 -19.35
C GLY A 213 -50.53 -26.62 -19.89
N ALA A 214 -51.49 -25.89 -19.34
CA ALA A 214 -51.86 -24.52 -19.74
C ALA A 214 -50.78 -23.48 -19.41
N LEU A 215 -50.89 -22.27 -19.97
CA LEU A 215 -49.96 -21.16 -19.73
C LEU A 215 -49.71 -20.89 -18.22
N ILE A 216 -48.52 -20.38 -17.91
CA ILE A 216 -48.10 -20.01 -16.55
C ILE A 216 -47.96 -18.49 -16.41
N ASP A 217 -48.35 -17.95 -15.26
CA ASP A 217 -48.45 -16.50 -15.01
C ASP A 217 -47.07 -15.89 -14.71
N GLY A 218 -46.55 -15.09 -15.66
CA GLY A 218 -45.25 -14.43 -15.54
C GLY A 218 -45.12 -13.44 -14.38
N ASN A 219 -46.22 -12.97 -13.79
CA ASN A 219 -46.18 -12.10 -12.60
C ASN A 219 -46.11 -12.91 -11.29
N LYS A 220 -46.61 -14.16 -11.29
CA LYS A 220 -46.59 -15.06 -10.13
C LYS A 220 -45.39 -16.00 -10.11
N VAL A 221 -45.00 -16.56 -11.26
CA VAL A 221 -43.92 -17.55 -11.40
C VAL A 221 -42.60 -16.90 -11.81
N GLY A 222 -42.64 -15.82 -12.59
CA GLY A 222 -41.45 -15.19 -13.17
C GLY A 222 -40.52 -14.47 -12.19
N ALA A 223 -39.43 -13.95 -12.75
CA ALA A 223 -38.38 -13.21 -12.05
C ALA A 223 -38.94 -12.11 -11.13
N PRO A 224 -38.36 -11.88 -9.94
CA PRO A 224 -37.08 -12.40 -9.45
C PRO A 224 -37.12 -13.81 -8.82
N ARG A 225 -38.23 -14.55 -9.00
CA ARG A 225 -38.40 -15.87 -8.37
C ARG A 225 -37.60 -16.98 -9.07
N SER A 226 -37.48 -18.10 -8.39
CA SER A 226 -36.77 -19.30 -8.81
C SER A 226 -37.68 -20.52 -8.93
N VAL A 227 -37.24 -21.51 -9.68
CA VAL A 227 -37.85 -22.85 -9.81
C VAL A 227 -36.90 -23.90 -9.22
N SER A 228 -37.44 -25.05 -8.79
CA SER A 228 -36.66 -26.17 -8.25
C SER A 228 -37.10 -27.51 -8.84
N ILE A 229 -36.25 -28.53 -8.78
CA ILE A 229 -36.65 -29.91 -9.07
C ILE A 229 -37.43 -30.48 -7.88
N ALA A 230 -38.65 -30.96 -8.11
CA ALA A 230 -39.55 -31.45 -7.06
C ALA A 230 -39.08 -32.80 -6.47
N GLY A 231 -39.17 -32.94 -5.14
CA GLY A 231 -38.89 -34.17 -4.37
C GLY A 231 -40.10 -34.63 -3.55
N THR A 232 -40.02 -35.82 -2.95
CA THR A 232 -41.19 -36.55 -2.38
C THR A 232 -41.07 -36.84 -0.88
N SER A 233 -42.20 -36.72 -0.13
CA SER A 233 -42.51 -37.27 1.23
C SER A 233 -41.71 -36.78 2.46
N THR A 234 -42.15 -36.81 3.75
CA THR A 234 -43.48 -36.74 4.43
C THR A 234 -43.35 -36.53 5.97
N ASP A 235 -44.03 -35.51 6.52
CA ASP A 235 -44.81 -35.34 7.80
C ASP A 235 -44.37 -35.61 9.30
N THR A 236 -44.97 -34.79 10.20
CA THR A 236 -45.40 -34.91 11.65
C THR A 236 -44.52 -34.96 12.96
N SER A 237 -45.02 -34.25 14.01
CA SER A 237 -45.10 -34.59 15.49
C SER A 237 -44.16 -33.97 16.59
N THR A 238 -44.60 -34.05 17.88
CA THR A 238 -44.17 -33.30 19.12
C THR A 238 -44.90 -33.85 20.40
N PRO A 239 -44.83 -33.33 21.68
CA PRO A 239 -43.81 -32.58 22.49
C PRO A 239 -43.66 -32.97 24.03
N ALA A 240 -42.63 -32.42 24.74
CA ALA A 240 -42.51 -32.17 26.23
C ALA A 240 -42.50 -33.38 27.24
N PRO A 241 -42.17 -33.26 28.57
CA PRO A 241 -41.69 -32.12 29.40
C PRO A 241 -40.30 -32.38 30.13
N ALA A 242 -40.04 -31.82 31.33
CA ALA A 242 -38.72 -31.84 32.03
C ALA A 242 -38.81 -32.09 33.57
N PRO A 243 -37.69 -32.43 34.26
CA PRO A 243 -37.22 -31.62 35.40
C PRO A 243 -35.67 -31.43 35.46
N SER A 244 -35.13 -30.96 36.59
CA SER A 244 -33.83 -30.27 36.72
C SER A 244 -32.72 -31.00 37.51
N THR A 245 -31.46 -30.77 37.12
CA THR A 245 -30.26 -30.93 37.98
C THR A 245 -29.19 -29.89 37.59
N GLU A 246 -28.48 -29.32 38.57
CA GLU A 246 -27.41 -28.36 38.27
C GLU A 246 -26.17 -29.04 37.68
N THR A 247 -25.76 -28.60 36.48
CA THR A 247 -24.47 -28.92 35.87
C THR A 247 -23.94 -27.72 35.12
N SER A 248 -22.62 -27.50 35.14
CA SER A 248 -21.93 -26.49 34.33
C SER A 248 -21.87 -26.93 32.87
N TYR A 249 -23.03 -26.94 32.21
CA TYR A 249 -23.21 -27.53 30.90
C TYR A 249 -22.28 -26.91 29.86
N ALA A 250 -21.44 -27.74 29.23
CA ALA A 250 -20.42 -27.31 28.29
C ALA A 250 -20.36 -28.24 27.07
N THR A 251 -20.20 -27.65 25.89
CA THR A 251 -20.36 -28.35 24.60
C THR A 251 -19.24 -28.02 23.62
N SER A 252 -18.97 -28.94 22.70
CA SER A 252 -17.93 -28.77 21.68
C SER A 252 -18.37 -27.78 20.61
N ILE A 253 -17.44 -26.89 20.22
CA ILE A 253 -17.63 -25.96 19.10
C ILE A 253 -17.29 -26.70 17.80
N ASN A 254 -18.12 -26.53 16.76
CA ASN A 254 -17.90 -27.14 15.44
C ASN A 254 -16.65 -26.55 14.77
N ASN A 255 -15.69 -27.33 14.32
CA ASN A 255 -14.36 -26.81 13.94
C ASN A 255 -14.26 -26.11 12.56
N PHE A 256 -15.36 -25.87 11.85
CA PHE A 256 -15.29 -25.38 10.47
C PHE A 256 -14.85 -23.90 10.35
N THR A 257 -14.05 -23.64 9.32
CA THR A 257 -13.49 -22.33 8.98
C THR A 257 -13.74 -22.02 7.50
N ASN A 258 -14.32 -20.86 7.22
CA ASN A 258 -14.61 -20.37 5.87
C ASN A 258 -14.65 -18.82 5.88
N THR A 259 -15.33 -18.19 4.91
CA THR A 259 -15.52 -16.74 4.78
C THR A 259 -16.26 -16.09 5.95
N ASP A 260 -17.12 -16.86 6.63
CA ASP A 260 -18.06 -16.36 7.63
C ASP A 260 -17.82 -16.95 9.02
N TRP A 261 -17.10 -18.07 9.10
CA TRP A 261 -16.75 -18.78 10.34
C TRP A 261 -15.23 -18.97 10.48
N LEU A 262 -14.74 -19.00 11.72
CA LEU A 262 -13.36 -19.29 12.11
C LEU A 262 -13.39 -20.22 13.33
N ASN A 263 -13.01 -21.48 13.14
CA ASN A 263 -13.06 -22.53 14.16
C ASN A 263 -14.44 -22.61 14.86
N GLY A 264 -15.51 -22.49 14.07
CA GLY A 264 -16.90 -22.46 14.57
C GLY A 264 -17.35 -21.14 15.19
N VAL A 265 -16.54 -20.08 15.18
CA VAL A 265 -16.94 -18.75 15.64
C VAL A 265 -17.28 -17.87 14.45
N TRP A 266 -18.46 -17.26 14.48
CA TRP A 266 -18.96 -16.38 13.43
C TRP A 266 -18.13 -15.10 13.37
N ARG A 267 -17.61 -14.75 12.19
CA ARG A 267 -16.69 -13.63 12.00
C ARG A 267 -17.36 -12.24 12.09
N LYS A 268 -18.70 -12.17 12.05
CA LYS A 268 -19.48 -10.93 11.93
C LYS A 268 -20.13 -10.45 13.24
N SER A 269 -20.32 -11.33 14.23
CA SER A 269 -20.85 -11.03 15.57
C SER A 269 -20.41 -12.14 16.54
N ALA A 270 -20.74 -12.05 17.84
CA ALA A 270 -20.33 -13.04 18.84
C ALA A 270 -21.15 -14.36 18.71
N GLY A 271 -21.01 -15.08 17.60
CA GLY A 271 -21.73 -16.32 17.31
C GLY A 271 -20.86 -17.57 17.41
N PHE A 272 -21.41 -18.66 17.93
CA PHE A 272 -20.77 -19.97 18.05
C PHE A 272 -21.63 -21.04 17.39
N SER A 273 -21.04 -21.85 16.51
CA SER A 273 -21.69 -23.04 15.96
C SER A 273 -21.38 -24.24 16.84
N ILE A 274 -22.44 -24.88 17.35
CA ILE A 274 -22.40 -26.10 18.16
C ILE A 274 -23.33 -27.15 17.53
N PRO A 275 -23.19 -28.46 17.82
CA PRO A 275 -24.13 -29.48 17.33
C PRO A 275 -25.58 -29.21 17.79
N ALA A 276 -26.57 -29.47 16.95
CA ALA A 276 -28.00 -29.27 17.28
C ALA A 276 -28.61 -30.45 18.07
N THR A 277 -27.93 -30.92 19.12
CA THR A 277 -28.48 -31.92 20.04
C THR A 277 -29.56 -31.31 20.94
N ASP A 278 -30.51 -32.10 21.41
CA ASP A 278 -31.62 -31.59 22.22
C ASP A 278 -31.18 -31.09 23.61
N ALA A 279 -30.06 -31.60 24.11
CA ALA A 279 -29.37 -31.05 25.27
C ALA A 279 -28.78 -29.65 24.99
N ASN A 280 -28.11 -29.45 23.85
CA ASN A 280 -27.62 -28.12 23.44
C ASN A 280 -28.77 -27.12 23.24
N LYS A 281 -29.87 -27.53 22.57
CA LYS A 281 -31.10 -26.72 22.43
C LYS A 281 -31.74 -26.37 23.78
N SER A 282 -31.63 -27.27 24.76
CA SER A 282 -32.22 -27.09 26.08
C SER A 282 -31.39 -26.18 26.99
N ALA A 283 -30.06 -26.18 26.85
CA ALA A 283 -29.14 -25.41 27.68
C ALA A 283 -28.85 -24.00 27.12
N PHE A 284 -28.50 -23.88 25.84
CA PHE A 284 -28.13 -22.60 25.23
C PHE A 284 -29.37 -21.88 24.67
N LYS A 285 -30.06 -21.15 25.55
CA LYS A 285 -31.29 -20.38 25.25
C LYS A 285 -31.04 -18.88 25.38
N VAL A 286 -31.81 -18.07 24.64
CA VAL A 286 -31.77 -16.60 24.78
C VAL A 286 -32.02 -16.22 26.24
N GLY A 287 -31.12 -15.39 26.79
CA GLY A 287 -31.16 -14.94 28.17
C GLY A 287 -30.17 -15.62 29.12
N VAL A 288 -29.63 -16.80 28.82
CA VAL A 288 -28.62 -17.44 29.67
C VAL A 288 -27.23 -16.79 29.50
N SER A 289 -26.39 -16.86 30.53
CA SER A 289 -24.98 -16.44 30.44
C SER A 289 -24.08 -17.61 30.08
N VAL A 290 -23.08 -17.37 29.23
CA VAL A 290 -22.02 -18.32 28.86
C VAL A 290 -20.64 -17.77 29.23
N LYS A 291 -19.71 -18.66 29.57
CA LYS A 291 -18.30 -18.33 29.76
C LYS A 291 -17.49 -18.80 28.55
N LEU A 292 -16.66 -17.90 28.03
CA LEU A 292 -15.75 -18.10 26.90
C LEU A 292 -14.36 -18.53 27.38
N ALA A 293 -13.55 -19.09 26.46
CA ALA A 293 -12.21 -19.58 26.77
C ALA A 293 -11.21 -18.47 27.16
N ASP A 294 -11.47 -17.22 26.76
CA ASP A 294 -10.71 -16.03 27.17
C ASP A 294 -11.15 -15.47 28.54
N GLY A 295 -12.03 -16.19 29.24
CA GLY A 295 -12.53 -15.83 30.57
C GLY A 295 -13.77 -14.94 30.56
N GLN A 296 -14.14 -14.32 29.43
CA GLN A 296 -15.31 -13.43 29.36
C GLN A 296 -16.61 -14.19 29.66
N VAL A 297 -17.52 -13.54 30.39
CA VAL A 297 -18.91 -13.99 30.56
C VAL A 297 -19.83 -13.07 29.75
N ARG A 298 -20.71 -13.67 28.95
CA ARG A 298 -21.59 -12.96 27.99
C ARG A 298 -22.98 -13.59 27.92
N LYS A 299 -23.99 -12.83 27.56
CA LYS A 299 -25.39 -13.28 27.54
C LYS A 299 -25.80 -13.74 26.14
N VAL A 300 -26.49 -14.86 26.03
CA VAL A 300 -27.06 -15.36 24.77
C VAL A 300 -28.21 -14.45 24.34
N THR A 301 -28.15 -13.93 23.11
CA THR A 301 -29.10 -12.95 22.54
C THR A 301 -29.99 -13.53 21.46
N VAL A 302 -29.47 -14.43 20.62
CA VAL A 302 -30.21 -15.10 19.54
C VAL A 302 -29.69 -16.53 19.41
N VAL A 303 -30.58 -17.50 19.15
CA VAL A 303 -30.17 -18.87 18.86
C VAL A 303 -30.95 -19.42 17.67
N GLN A 304 -30.25 -20.02 16.70
CA GLN A 304 -30.81 -20.50 15.44
C GLN A 304 -30.34 -21.91 15.12
N VAL A 305 -31.27 -22.86 14.97
CA VAL A 305 -30.97 -24.22 14.48
C VAL A 305 -30.98 -24.22 12.96
N VAL A 306 -29.93 -24.74 12.33
CA VAL A 306 -29.76 -24.83 10.87
C VAL A 306 -29.21 -26.24 10.55
N GLY A 307 -30.12 -27.15 10.18
CA GLY A 307 -29.79 -28.56 9.98
C GLY A 307 -29.30 -29.23 11.27
N SER A 308 -28.19 -29.97 11.18
CA SER A 308 -27.55 -30.64 12.32
C SER A 308 -26.76 -29.71 13.25
N ASN A 309 -26.73 -28.40 12.98
CA ASN A 309 -25.94 -27.41 13.72
C ASN A 309 -26.84 -26.31 14.32
N MET A 310 -26.40 -25.72 15.42
CA MET A 310 -27.07 -24.62 16.13
C MET A 310 -26.11 -23.46 16.31
N SER A 311 -26.52 -22.27 15.92
CA SER A 311 -25.75 -21.03 16.07
C SER A 311 -26.24 -20.29 17.32
N VAL A 312 -25.38 -20.20 18.33
CA VAL A 312 -25.61 -19.47 19.58
C VAL A 312 -24.93 -18.11 19.47
N PHE A 313 -25.71 -17.04 19.35
CA PHE A 313 -25.21 -15.67 19.31
C PHE A 313 -25.33 -15.00 20.68
N LEU A 314 -24.32 -14.23 21.02
CA LEU A 314 -24.14 -13.56 22.31
C LEU A 314 -24.23 -12.03 22.17
N ASP A 315 -24.19 -11.33 23.29
CA ASP A 315 -24.02 -9.88 23.33
C ASP A 315 -22.56 -9.42 23.07
N GLY A 316 -22.43 -8.12 22.84
CA GLY A 316 -21.16 -7.47 22.52
C GLY A 316 -20.65 -7.72 21.09
N ALA A 317 -19.42 -7.27 20.83
CA ALA A 317 -18.77 -7.39 19.52
C ALA A 317 -18.29 -8.81 19.21
N ALA A 318 -18.06 -9.11 17.93
CA ALA A 318 -17.49 -10.38 17.47
C ALA A 318 -16.21 -10.77 18.23
N VAL A 319 -16.05 -12.06 18.49
CA VAL A 319 -14.93 -12.64 19.27
C VAL A 319 -14.00 -13.44 18.37
N ASN A 320 -12.72 -13.55 18.74
CA ASN A 320 -11.71 -14.14 17.86
C ASN A 320 -11.78 -15.69 17.89
N GLY A 321 -12.20 -16.29 16.78
CA GLY A 321 -12.28 -17.75 16.62
C GLY A 321 -10.95 -18.50 16.83
N SER A 322 -9.80 -17.86 16.59
CA SER A 322 -8.49 -18.46 16.91
C SER A 322 -8.17 -18.49 18.41
N VAL A 323 -8.96 -17.82 19.26
CA VAL A 323 -8.76 -17.74 20.71
C VAL A 323 -9.87 -18.48 21.46
N VAL A 324 -11.14 -18.30 21.07
CA VAL A 324 -12.30 -18.88 21.77
C VAL A 324 -13.06 -19.95 20.97
N GLY A 325 -12.69 -20.21 19.71
CA GLY A 325 -13.27 -21.28 18.89
C GLY A 325 -12.69 -22.67 19.18
N ALA A 326 -13.09 -23.65 18.37
CA ALA A 326 -12.58 -25.01 18.44
C ALA A 326 -11.02 -25.04 18.43
N PRO A 327 -10.36 -25.91 19.23
CA PRO A 327 -10.91 -27.04 19.98
C PRO A 327 -11.53 -26.69 21.36
N ASN A 328 -11.67 -25.41 21.71
CA ASN A 328 -12.33 -25.02 22.96
C ASN A 328 -13.82 -25.42 23.00
N LYS A 329 -14.38 -25.38 24.21
CA LYS A 329 -15.81 -25.63 24.47
C LYS A 329 -16.52 -24.34 24.91
N LEU A 330 -17.79 -24.20 24.52
CA LEU A 330 -18.67 -23.17 25.04
C LEU A 330 -19.35 -23.71 26.31
N SER A 331 -19.41 -22.93 27.39
CA SER A 331 -19.95 -23.36 28.69
C SER A 331 -20.96 -22.36 29.27
N LEU A 332 -21.97 -22.83 30.00
CA LEU A 332 -22.85 -21.96 30.78
C LEU A 332 -22.09 -21.34 31.98
N ALA A 333 -22.40 -20.09 32.30
CA ALA A 333 -21.85 -19.38 33.46
C ALA A 333 -22.85 -19.35 34.61
N SER A 334 -22.48 -19.92 35.76
CA SER A 334 -23.29 -19.90 36.98
C SER A 334 -23.50 -18.46 37.49
N ALA A 335 -24.71 -18.15 37.95
CA ALA A 335 -25.07 -16.84 38.45
C ALA A 335 -24.78 -16.72 39.96
N THR A 336 -23.77 -15.93 40.33
CA THR A 336 -23.52 -15.49 41.71
C THR A 336 -23.29 -13.97 41.78
N SER A 337 -23.54 -13.40 42.95
CA SER A 337 -23.76 -11.96 43.16
C SER A 337 -22.50 -11.11 43.36
N SER A 338 -22.67 -9.80 43.18
CA SER A 338 -21.66 -8.75 43.36
C SER A 338 -21.33 -8.48 44.84
N PRO A 339 -20.13 -7.95 45.10
CA PRO A 339 -19.95 -6.81 46.01
C PRO A 339 -19.37 -5.57 45.28
N ALA A 340 -19.37 -4.42 45.96
CA ALA A 340 -19.23 -3.09 45.35
C ALA A 340 -18.02 -2.26 45.87
N LEU A 341 -17.95 -1.00 45.42
CA LEU A 341 -16.93 0.05 45.68
C LEU A 341 -15.62 -0.17 44.87
N THR A 342 -15.00 0.84 44.27
CA THR A 342 -15.03 2.31 44.50
C THR A 342 -15.34 3.14 43.24
N ALA A 343 -15.72 4.41 43.42
CA ALA A 343 -16.13 5.32 42.33
C ALA A 343 -15.04 6.38 41.96
N PRO A 344 -14.84 6.68 40.67
CA PRO A 344 -14.07 7.85 40.21
C PRO A 344 -14.94 9.12 40.10
N SER A 345 -14.28 10.28 40.07
CA SER A 345 -14.85 11.63 40.15
C SER A 345 -15.86 11.99 39.02
N PRO A 346 -16.78 12.96 39.26
CA PRO A 346 -17.82 13.33 38.29
C PRO A 346 -17.26 14.14 37.11
N THR A 347 -16.92 13.45 36.01
CA THR A 347 -16.64 14.08 34.72
C THR A 347 -17.93 14.63 34.10
N THR A 348 -18.01 15.94 33.90
CA THR A 348 -19.16 16.61 33.25
C THR A 348 -19.03 16.56 31.73
N THR A 349 -20.14 16.29 31.03
CA THR A 349 -20.19 16.29 29.56
C THR A 349 -20.29 17.72 29.03
N VAL A 350 -19.34 18.12 28.18
CA VAL A 350 -19.23 19.47 27.59
C VAL A 350 -20.01 19.56 26.27
N ALA A 351 -19.94 18.52 25.43
CA ALA A 351 -20.69 18.42 24.18
C ALA A 351 -20.82 16.95 23.75
N THR A 352 -21.91 16.61 23.06
CA THR A 352 -22.13 15.28 22.47
C THR A 352 -22.50 15.44 21.00
N SER A 353 -21.97 14.57 20.13
CA SER A 353 -22.35 14.56 18.72
C SER A 353 -22.52 13.14 18.17
N ASN A 354 -23.43 13.02 17.20
CA ASN A 354 -23.52 11.84 16.32
C ASN A 354 -22.29 11.80 15.42
N LEU A 355 -21.80 10.59 15.15
CA LEU A 355 -20.85 10.38 14.06
C LEU A 355 -21.53 10.55 12.68
N ASN A 356 -20.74 10.65 11.61
CA ASN A 356 -21.23 10.73 10.24
C ASN A 356 -21.33 9.34 9.61
N ASN A 357 -22.31 9.08 8.72
CA ASN A 357 -22.47 7.76 8.10
C ASN A 357 -21.54 7.53 6.88
N PHE A 358 -20.23 7.73 7.03
CA PHE A 358 -19.27 7.60 5.94
C PHE A 358 -18.62 6.21 5.91
N THR A 359 -18.86 5.46 4.83
CA THR A 359 -18.22 4.15 4.60
C THR A 359 -17.63 4.11 3.19
N ASN A 360 -16.30 4.08 3.11
CA ASN A 360 -15.51 3.97 1.88
C ASN A 360 -14.17 3.27 2.18
N THR A 361 -13.11 3.54 1.40
CA THR A 361 -11.73 3.03 1.60
C THR A 361 -11.07 3.47 2.90
N ASP A 362 -11.44 4.64 3.41
CA ASP A 362 -10.75 5.34 4.51
C ASP A 362 -11.62 5.41 5.76
N TRP A 363 -12.94 5.39 5.58
CA TRP A 363 -13.94 5.49 6.64
C TRP A 363 -14.82 4.24 6.71
N LEU A 364 -15.26 3.90 7.92
CA LEU A 364 -16.22 2.85 8.23
C LEU A 364 -17.21 3.39 9.25
N ASN A 365 -18.44 3.66 8.83
CA ASN A 365 -19.49 4.30 9.62
C ASN A 365 -18.97 5.59 10.31
N GLY A 366 -18.21 6.41 9.58
CA GLY A 366 -17.61 7.65 10.10
C GLY A 366 -16.42 7.48 11.03
N VAL A 367 -15.99 6.26 11.35
CA VAL A 367 -14.72 6.00 12.04
C VAL A 367 -13.62 5.78 11.01
N TYR A 368 -12.44 6.36 11.26
CA TYR A 368 -11.31 6.28 10.35
C TYR A 368 -10.63 4.91 10.46
N ARG A 369 -10.39 4.26 9.31
CA ARG A 369 -9.89 2.87 9.25
C ARG A 369 -8.39 2.74 9.54
N ALA A 370 -7.61 3.79 9.25
CA ALA A 370 -6.15 3.73 9.29
C ALA A 370 -5.53 4.27 10.60
N SER A 371 -6.29 4.99 11.44
CA SER A 371 -5.84 5.47 12.75
C SER A 371 -7.02 5.75 13.68
N ALA A 372 -6.77 5.93 14.98
CA ALA A 372 -7.81 6.19 15.95
C ALA A 372 -8.47 7.58 15.73
N GLY A 373 -9.62 7.60 15.07
CA GLY A 373 -10.36 8.82 14.81
C GLY A 373 -11.76 8.58 14.24
N PHE A 374 -12.55 9.64 14.21
CA PHE A 374 -13.96 9.61 13.81
C PHE A 374 -14.40 10.95 13.21
N SER A 375 -15.53 10.97 12.51
CA SER A 375 -16.07 12.14 11.81
C SER A 375 -17.44 12.53 12.38
N ILE A 376 -17.64 13.82 12.63
CA ILE A 376 -18.88 14.44 13.13
C ILE A 376 -19.25 15.66 12.26
N GLN A 377 -20.42 16.28 12.46
CA GLN A 377 -20.77 17.54 11.79
C GLN A 377 -19.90 18.70 12.30
N ALA A 378 -19.49 19.63 11.45
CA ALA A 378 -18.69 20.82 11.81
C ALA A 378 -19.56 21.98 12.34
N THR A 379 -20.47 21.69 13.27
CA THR A 379 -21.24 22.75 13.94
C THR A 379 -20.34 23.61 14.82
N ALA A 380 -20.70 24.88 15.05
CA ALA A 380 -19.89 25.77 15.90
C ALA A 380 -19.64 25.20 17.31
N ALA A 381 -20.64 24.51 17.89
CA ALA A 381 -20.50 23.80 19.16
C ALA A 381 -19.49 22.65 19.11
N ASN A 382 -19.52 21.83 18.04
CA ASN A 382 -18.57 20.74 17.87
C ASN A 382 -17.13 21.25 17.65
N VAL A 383 -16.97 22.32 16.87
CA VAL A 383 -15.67 22.96 16.61
C VAL A 383 -15.08 23.55 17.90
N ALA A 384 -15.89 24.14 18.77
CA ALA A 384 -15.46 24.69 20.06
C ALA A 384 -15.09 23.60 21.09
N ALA A 385 -15.79 22.46 21.08
CA ALA A 385 -15.64 21.39 22.07
C ALA A 385 -14.60 20.32 21.68
N PHE A 386 -14.66 19.77 20.46
CA PHE A 386 -13.81 18.64 20.02
C PHE A 386 -12.42 19.13 19.55
N LYS A 387 -11.74 19.91 20.40
CA LYS A 387 -10.41 20.48 20.14
C LYS A 387 -9.28 19.64 20.73
N ALA A 388 -8.06 19.82 20.20
CA ALA A 388 -6.87 19.14 20.70
C ALA A 388 -6.66 19.38 22.21
N GLY A 389 -6.25 18.33 22.92
CA GLY A 389 -6.03 18.34 24.37
C GLY A 389 -7.28 18.07 25.22
N ALA A 390 -8.50 18.15 24.67
CA ALA A 390 -9.71 17.79 25.40
C ALA A 390 -9.91 16.26 25.48
N SER A 391 -10.53 15.78 26.55
CA SER A 391 -10.88 14.36 26.73
C SER A 391 -12.22 14.05 26.06
N VAL A 392 -12.29 13.00 25.23
CA VAL A 392 -13.54 12.50 24.64
C VAL A 392 -13.85 11.09 25.10
N LYS A 393 -15.07 10.89 25.56
CA LYS A 393 -15.66 9.59 25.88
C LYS A 393 -16.29 9.00 24.62
N LEU A 394 -15.84 7.80 24.26
CA LEU A 394 -16.33 7.02 23.13
C LEU A 394 -17.54 6.16 23.52
N ALA A 395 -18.21 5.60 22.51
CA ALA A 395 -19.43 4.80 22.69
C ALA A 395 -19.23 3.39 23.27
N ASP A 396 -18.00 3.00 23.61
CA ASP A 396 -17.65 1.85 24.46
C ASP A 396 -17.34 2.27 25.91
N GLY A 397 -17.46 3.56 26.22
CA GLY A 397 -17.14 4.14 27.52
C GLY A 397 -15.69 4.57 27.70
N GLN A 398 -14.77 4.26 26.77
CA GLN A 398 -13.37 4.66 26.87
C GLN A 398 -13.23 6.18 26.78
N VAL A 399 -12.53 6.77 27.74
CA VAL A 399 -12.06 8.16 27.66
C VAL A 399 -10.70 8.18 26.98
N ARG A 400 -10.53 9.06 26.00
CA ARG A 400 -9.29 9.25 25.25
C ARG A 400 -9.07 10.72 24.93
N LYS A 401 -7.83 11.20 24.99
CA LYS A 401 -7.47 12.57 24.65
C LYS A 401 -7.55 12.79 23.13
N ILE A 402 -8.16 13.89 22.72
CA ILE A 402 -8.16 14.35 21.32
C ILE A 402 -6.77 14.86 20.99
N LEU A 403 -6.10 14.23 20.03
CA LEU A 403 -4.80 14.64 19.52
C LEU A 403 -4.92 15.84 18.56
N ARG A 404 -5.92 15.81 17.68
CA ARG A 404 -6.23 16.90 16.72
C ARG A 404 -7.63 16.76 16.14
N ALA A 405 -8.19 17.85 15.64
CA ALA A 405 -9.40 17.85 14.82
C ALA A 405 -9.23 18.74 13.59
N GLN A 406 -9.95 18.44 12.51
CA GLN A 406 -9.85 19.13 11.22
C GLN A 406 -11.24 19.28 10.58
N ILE A 407 -11.60 20.50 10.16
CA ILE A 407 -12.84 20.77 9.40
C ILE A 407 -12.61 20.43 7.91
N VAL A 408 -13.59 19.77 7.29
CA VAL A 408 -13.60 19.31 5.90
C VAL A 408 -15.03 19.50 5.35
N GLY A 409 -15.28 20.68 4.76
CA GLY A 409 -16.63 21.09 4.35
C GLY A 409 -17.57 21.21 5.56
N ALA A 410 -18.79 20.68 5.45
CA ALA A 410 -19.78 20.64 6.54
C ALA A 410 -19.42 19.65 7.69
N ASN A 411 -18.33 18.89 7.56
CA ASN A 411 -17.95 17.83 8.49
C ASN A 411 -16.62 18.15 9.18
N MET A 412 -16.34 17.54 10.33
CA MET A 412 -15.01 17.58 10.94
C MET A 412 -14.55 16.20 11.36
N SER A 413 -13.26 15.94 11.22
CA SER A 413 -12.59 14.69 11.56
C SER A 413 -11.77 14.90 12.83
N VAL A 414 -12.05 14.12 13.87
CA VAL A 414 -11.43 14.19 15.20
C VAL A 414 -10.60 12.92 15.41
N PHE A 415 -9.35 13.08 15.86
CA PHE A 415 -8.41 11.99 16.06
C PHE A 415 -7.99 11.94 17.52
N VAL A 416 -7.92 10.72 18.08
CA VAL A 416 -7.71 10.44 19.49
C VAL A 416 -6.49 9.54 19.69
N GLU A 417 -6.00 9.44 20.91
CA GLU A 417 -4.88 8.56 21.25
C GLU A 417 -5.25 7.05 21.24
N GLY A 418 -4.24 6.20 21.40
CA GLY A 418 -4.41 4.74 21.50
C GLY A 418 -4.66 4.01 20.18
N ALA A 419 -5.08 2.75 20.27
CA ALA A 419 -5.27 1.87 19.12
C ALA A 419 -6.48 2.26 18.24
N VAL A 420 -6.42 1.89 16.95
CA VAL A 420 -7.44 2.20 15.93
C VAL A 420 -8.86 1.87 16.41
N LEU A 421 -9.78 2.79 16.20
CA LEU A 421 -11.19 2.60 16.58
C LEU A 421 -11.87 1.68 15.55
N ASN A 422 -12.64 0.69 16.02
CA ASN A 422 -13.37 -0.19 15.12
C ASN A 422 -14.71 0.45 14.72
N GLY A 423 -14.83 0.89 13.46
CA GLY A 423 -16.03 1.56 12.95
C GLY A 423 -17.31 0.72 12.94
N THR A 424 -17.21 -0.61 12.95
CA THR A 424 -18.37 -1.48 13.11
C THR A 424 -18.93 -1.42 14.55
N THR A 425 -18.10 -1.16 15.56
CA THR A 425 -18.50 -1.19 16.98
C THR A 425 -18.60 0.20 17.62
N LEU A 426 -17.94 1.20 17.06
CA LEU A 426 -17.88 2.58 17.56
C LEU A 426 -18.44 3.64 16.59
N GLY A 427 -18.66 3.29 15.32
CA GLY A 427 -19.15 4.21 14.29
C GLY A 427 -20.65 4.53 14.37
N TYR A 428 -21.10 5.34 13.42
CA TYR A 428 -22.50 5.68 13.16
C TYR A 428 -23.42 4.43 13.23
N PRO A 429 -24.59 4.52 13.88
CA PRO A 429 -25.25 5.73 14.41
C PRO A 429 -24.83 6.15 15.82
N LYS A 430 -23.70 5.68 16.34
CA LYS A 430 -23.27 6.00 17.71
C LYS A 430 -22.79 7.45 17.88
N THR A 431 -22.78 7.88 19.14
CA THR A 431 -22.35 9.21 19.58
C THR A 431 -20.98 9.20 20.26
N VAL A 432 -20.38 10.38 20.37
CA VAL A 432 -19.15 10.67 21.10
C VAL A 432 -19.35 11.92 21.94
N SER A 433 -18.74 11.98 23.13
CA SER A 433 -18.98 13.05 24.11
C SER A 433 -17.68 13.63 24.66
N VAL A 434 -17.42 14.92 24.45
CA VAL A 434 -16.31 15.64 25.13
C VAL A 434 -16.67 15.80 26.60
N ILE A 435 -15.71 15.55 27.48
CA ILE A 435 -15.86 15.67 28.93
C ILE A 435 -14.81 16.60 29.51
N SER A 436 -15.19 17.33 30.56
CA SER A 436 -14.29 18.14 31.38
C SER A 436 -13.93 17.42 32.68
N GLU A 437 -12.64 17.42 33.00
CA GLU A 437 -12.15 17.16 34.35
C GLU A 437 -12.12 18.49 35.11
N SER A 438 -12.71 18.52 36.31
CA SER A 438 -12.78 19.72 37.15
C SER A 438 -11.39 20.04 37.73
N SER A 439 -10.70 21.03 37.18
CA SER A 439 -9.42 21.50 37.72
C SER A 439 -9.63 22.18 39.07
N VAL A 440 -9.21 21.54 40.15
CA VAL A 440 -9.11 22.17 41.48
C VAL A 440 -7.90 23.10 41.47
N SER A 441 -8.11 24.35 41.90
CA SER A 441 -7.08 25.39 41.96
C SER A 441 -6.41 25.44 43.34
N THR A 442 -5.09 25.71 43.37
CA THR A 442 -4.31 26.17 44.54
C THR A 442 -2.91 26.63 44.04
N PRO A 443 -2.07 27.38 44.82
CA PRO A 443 -1.84 28.78 44.46
C PRO A 443 -0.36 29.18 44.22
N SER A 444 -0.09 30.49 44.27
CA SER A 444 1.18 31.15 43.91
C SER A 444 2.44 30.72 44.69
N ALA A 445 3.59 31.00 44.09
CA ALA A 445 4.95 30.74 44.61
C ALA A 445 5.39 31.67 45.75
N PRO A 446 6.51 31.33 46.42
CA PRO A 446 7.54 32.31 46.81
C PRO A 446 8.90 32.04 46.12
N ALA A 447 9.92 32.84 46.45
CA ALA A 447 11.09 33.10 45.60
C ALA A 447 12.37 32.28 45.90
N ASP A 448 13.22 32.22 44.86
CA ASP A 448 14.70 32.26 44.83
C ASP A 448 15.55 31.56 45.92
N SER A 449 16.43 30.64 45.48
CA SER A 449 17.84 30.65 45.92
C SER A 449 18.76 29.82 45.01
N SER A 450 19.82 30.47 44.53
CA SER A 450 21.01 29.98 43.82
C SER A 450 21.47 28.52 44.07
N GLN A 451 21.79 27.81 42.98
CA GLN A 451 22.97 26.92 42.89
C GLN A 451 23.69 27.09 41.54
N SER A 452 24.99 26.79 41.52
CA SER A 452 25.93 27.28 40.49
C SER A 452 25.93 26.47 39.18
N GLU A 453 25.82 27.16 38.04
CA GLU A 453 26.08 26.60 36.72
C GLU A 453 27.59 26.61 36.40
N ILE A 454 28.15 25.47 36.02
CA ILE A 454 29.54 25.37 35.57
C ILE A 454 29.60 25.84 34.11
N ALA A 455 29.96 27.11 33.91
CA ALA A 455 30.06 27.72 32.59
C ALA A 455 31.17 27.07 31.75
N LEU A 456 30.78 26.20 30.81
CA LEU A 456 31.64 25.82 29.69
C LEU A 456 31.84 27.04 28.77
N PRO A 457 33.04 27.22 28.18
CA PRO A 457 33.32 28.38 27.33
C PRO A 457 32.41 28.38 26.09
N ALA A 458 31.93 29.57 25.72
CA ALA A 458 31.01 29.75 24.60
C ALA A 458 31.63 29.24 23.28
N PRO A 459 30.92 28.40 22.50
CA PRO A 459 31.43 27.93 21.20
C PRO A 459 31.62 29.09 20.22
N THR A 460 32.84 29.30 19.74
CA THR A 460 33.11 30.21 18.62
C THR A 460 32.39 29.68 17.38
N ALA A 461 31.57 30.52 16.73
CA ALA A 461 30.88 30.14 15.50
C ALA A 461 31.91 29.77 14.41
N PRO A 462 31.78 28.60 13.75
CA PRO A 462 32.75 28.17 12.75
C PRO A 462 32.58 28.92 11.43
N ASP A 463 33.70 29.12 10.73
CA ASP A 463 33.77 29.76 9.42
C ASP A 463 32.96 28.95 8.37
N THR A 464 31.74 29.39 8.09
CA THR A 464 30.99 29.03 6.87
C THR A 464 31.59 29.77 5.68
N THR A 465 31.34 29.38 4.42
CA THR A 465 32.09 29.94 3.28
C THR A 465 31.73 31.39 2.86
N ASN A 466 31.55 32.29 3.84
CA ASN A 466 31.12 33.69 3.76
C ASN A 466 32.19 34.63 3.15
N GLY A 467 32.89 34.17 2.11
CA GLY A 467 33.93 34.94 1.41
C GLY A 467 34.27 34.43 0.02
N LYS A 468 34.18 33.10 -0.22
CA LYS A 468 34.23 32.46 -1.56
C LYS A 468 33.47 31.12 -1.55
N PRO A 469 32.46 30.92 -2.41
CA PRO A 469 31.73 29.65 -2.47
C PRO A 469 32.59 28.54 -3.10
N ARG A 470 32.43 27.31 -2.61
CA ARG A 470 33.02 26.10 -3.22
C ARG A 470 32.11 25.66 -4.36
N LEU A 471 32.48 25.95 -5.61
CA LEU A 471 31.54 25.83 -6.75
C LEU A 471 31.33 24.40 -7.28
N VAL A 472 32.23 23.45 -7.00
CA VAL A 472 32.14 22.08 -7.52
C VAL A 472 32.28 21.07 -6.37
N GLY A 473 31.33 20.16 -6.27
CA GLY A 473 31.28 19.09 -5.29
C GLY A 473 30.66 17.80 -5.83
N VAL A 474 30.40 16.86 -4.92
CA VAL A 474 29.78 15.55 -5.24
C VAL A 474 28.68 15.18 -4.24
N ASN A 475 27.70 14.39 -4.67
CA ASN A 475 26.84 13.65 -3.76
C ASN A 475 27.58 12.41 -3.27
N LEU A 476 27.87 12.30 -1.96
CA LEU A 476 28.39 11.07 -1.35
C LEU A 476 27.23 10.24 -0.82
N SER A 477 26.62 9.46 -1.71
CA SER A 477 25.44 8.66 -1.43
C SER A 477 25.77 7.38 -0.66
N GLY A 478 24.74 6.79 -0.06
CA GLY A 478 24.82 5.53 0.70
C GLY A 478 23.82 5.49 1.84
N ALA A 479 23.76 6.54 2.68
CA ALA A 479 22.85 6.59 3.83
C ALA A 479 21.37 6.81 3.42
N GLY A 480 21.12 7.30 2.20
CA GLY A 480 19.82 7.31 1.54
C GLY A 480 19.38 5.98 0.91
N PHE A 481 20.23 4.95 0.84
CA PHE A 481 19.92 3.72 0.08
C PHE A 481 18.85 2.82 0.73
N GLY A 482 18.28 1.90 -0.05
CA GLY A 482 17.27 0.95 0.42
C GLY A 482 16.01 1.58 1.04
N PRO A 483 15.38 2.63 0.46
CA PRO A 483 14.20 3.27 1.04
C PRO A 483 12.94 2.38 1.08
N SER A 484 12.97 1.24 0.38
CA SER A 484 11.94 0.18 0.48
C SER A 484 12.02 -0.64 1.78
N VAL A 485 13.12 -0.52 2.54
CA VAL A 485 13.33 -1.20 3.83
C VAL A 485 13.79 -0.15 4.85
N VAL A 486 12.81 0.55 5.42
CA VAL A 486 12.99 1.59 6.45
C VAL A 486 12.50 1.12 7.83
N PRO A 487 13.25 1.37 8.92
CA PRO A 487 14.59 1.98 8.96
C PRO A 487 15.67 1.10 8.30
N GLY A 488 15.52 -0.22 8.34
CA GLY A 488 16.50 -1.17 7.80
C GLY A 488 17.81 -1.22 8.59
N THR A 489 18.75 -2.05 8.13
CA THR A 489 19.99 -2.37 8.85
C THR A 489 21.21 -1.76 8.16
N HIS A 490 22.02 -0.99 8.91
CA HIS A 490 23.30 -0.48 8.43
C HIS A 490 24.26 -1.64 8.12
N GLY A 491 24.96 -1.57 6.98
CA GLY A 491 25.80 -2.67 6.49
C GLY A 491 25.03 -3.73 5.69
N THR A 492 23.70 -3.64 5.60
CA THR A 492 22.88 -4.53 4.75
C THR A 492 21.98 -3.76 3.77
N ASN A 493 21.21 -2.77 4.24
CA ASN A 493 20.27 -2.00 3.41
C ASN A 493 20.80 -0.61 3.01
N TYR A 494 21.74 -0.07 3.79
CA TYR A 494 22.40 1.21 3.58
C TYR A 494 23.78 1.20 4.25
N THR A 495 24.61 2.20 3.94
CA THR A 495 25.97 2.36 4.48
C THR A 495 26.37 3.83 4.48
N TYR A 496 27.34 4.25 5.29
CA TYR A 496 27.93 5.59 5.21
C TYR A 496 29.25 5.59 4.41
N PRO A 497 29.62 6.70 3.74
CA PRO A 497 30.92 6.83 3.08
C PRO A 497 32.07 6.77 4.11
N ALA A 498 33.09 5.95 3.82
CA ALA A 498 34.31 5.89 4.63
C ALA A 498 35.17 7.16 4.46
N GLU A 499 36.08 7.41 5.41
CA GLU A 499 36.99 8.57 5.41
C GLU A 499 37.75 8.77 4.08
N SER A 500 38.12 7.66 3.42
CA SER A 500 38.82 7.65 2.13
C SER A 500 38.06 8.35 1.00
N TYR A 501 36.73 8.38 1.03
CA TYR A 501 35.93 9.13 0.04
C TYR A 501 36.05 10.65 0.27
N TYR A 502 35.93 11.11 1.53
CA TYR A 502 36.11 12.52 1.87
C TYR A 502 37.52 13.01 1.52
N LYS A 503 38.55 12.20 1.82
CA LYS A 503 39.92 12.48 1.38
C LYS A 503 40.02 12.56 -0.15
N LYS A 504 39.54 11.54 -0.87
CA LYS A 504 39.60 11.46 -2.34
C LYS A 504 39.00 12.70 -2.99
N TYR A 505 37.80 13.12 -2.61
CA TYR A 505 37.16 14.26 -3.27
C TYR A 505 37.78 15.61 -2.86
N SER A 506 38.39 15.72 -1.68
CA SER A 506 39.25 16.86 -1.33
C SER A 506 40.54 16.89 -2.18
N ASP A 507 41.26 15.77 -2.29
CA ASP A 507 42.48 15.63 -3.12
C ASP A 507 42.22 15.96 -4.60
N LEU A 508 41.02 15.63 -5.11
CA LEU A 508 40.60 15.93 -6.49
C LEU A 508 40.15 17.40 -6.68
N GLY A 509 40.14 18.22 -5.63
CA GLY A 509 39.77 19.64 -5.68
C GLY A 509 38.26 19.90 -5.56
N MET A 510 37.46 18.91 -5.16
CA MET A 510 36.00 19.01 -4.99
C MET A 510 35.57 18.91 -3.50
N PRO A 511 36.04 19.79 -2.59
CA PRO A 511 35.80 19.69 -1.15
C PRO A 511 34.43 20.25 -0.72
N LEU A 512 33.38 19.98 -1.50
CA LEU A 512 31.97 20.19 -1.17
C LEU A 512 31.25 18.85 -1.36
N VAL A 513 30.50 18.43 -0.35
CA VAL A 513 29.73 17.17 -0.35
C VAL A 513 28.27 17.46 -0.02
N ARG A 514 27.36 16.89 -0.82
CA ARG A 514 25.96 16.67 -0.42
C ARG A 514 25.87 15.24 0.14
N LEU A 515 25.29 15.09 1.33
CA LEU A 515 25.21 13.81 2.05
C LEU A 515 23.72 13.41 2.24
N PRO A 516 23.17 12.56 1.36
CA PRO A 516 21.80 12.05 1.47
C PRO A 516 21.60 11.08 2.64
N PHE A 517 20.63 11.36 3.53
CA PHE A 517 20.21 10.49 4.63
C PHE A 517 18.68 10.47 4.79
N LEU A 518 18.10 9.41 5.39
CA LEU A 518 16.64 9.26 5.52
C LEU A 518 16.09 9.69 6.89
N TRP A 519 14.96 10.38 6.89
CA TRP A 519 14.19 10.75 8.08
C TRP A 519 13.78 9.53 8.89
N GLU A 520 13.33 8.46 8.22
CA GLU A 520 12.92 7.20 8.84
C GLU A 520 14.05 6.48 9.61
N ARG A 521 15.31 6.87 9.40
CA ARG A 521 16.47 6.36 10.12
C ARG A 521 16.89 7.29 11.25
N ILE A 522 17.06 8.58 10.96
CA ILE A 522 17.50 9.57 11.96
C ILE A 522 16.43 9.84 13.02
N GLN A 523 15.14 9.65 12.71
CA GLN A 523 14.03 9.72 13.66
C GLN A 523 12.93 8.71 13.25
N PRO A 524 13.03 7.42 13.64
CA PRO A 524 12.09 6.37 13.23
C PRO A 524 10.65 6.51 13.76
N LYS A 525 10.40 7.48 14.65
CA LYS A 525 9.06 7.85 15.15
C LYS A 525 8.97 9.37 15.28
N LEU A 526 8.00 9.99 14.59
CA LEU A 526 7.79 11.44 14.61
C LEU A 526 7.79 12.01 16.05
N ASN A 527 8.51 13.11 16.22
CA ASN A 527 8.59 13.89 17.47
C ASN A 527 9.18 13.16 18.69
N THR A 528 9.85 12.01 18.51
CA THR A 528 10.78 11.48 19.53
C THR A 528 12.16 12.12 19.39
N PRO A 529 13.11 11.88 20.32
CA PRO A 529 14.52 12.12 20.08
C PRO A 529 15.00 11.42 18.80
N LEU A 530 16.08 11.94 18.20
CA LEU A 530 16.79 11.30 17.10
C LEU A 530 17.36 9.93 17.52
N ASN A 531 17.48 9.01 16.57
CA ASN A 531 18.15 7.73 16.79
C ASN A 531 19.64 7.95 17.09
N ALA A 532 20.09 7.48 18.26
CA ALA A 532 21.43 7.76 18.75
C ALA A 532 22.54 7.13 17.89
N GLU A 533 22.34 5.92 17.35
CA GLU A 533 23.32 5.28 16.47
C GLU A 533 23.43 6.01 15.12
N GLU A 534 22.29 6.35 14.52
CA GLU A 534 22.28 6.99 13.20
C GLU A 534 22.80 8.42 13.29
N LEU A 535 22.51 9.13 14.38
CA LEU A 535 23.13 10.42 14.68
C LEU A 535 24.65 10.30 14.87
N ALA A 536 25.13 9.21 15.48
CA ALA A 536 26.57 8.96 15.60
C ALA A 536 27.24 8.69 14.24
N ARG A 537 26.61 7.93 13.33
CA ARG A 537 27.10 7.71 11.96
C ARG A 537 27.14 9.01 11.14
N LEU A 538 26.09 9.82 11.25
CA LEU A 538 26.02 11.14 10.61
C LEU A 538 27.12 12.07 11.15
N LYS A 539 27.34 12.11 12.47
CA LYS A 539 28.44 12.89 13.07
C LYS A 539 29.82 12.38 12.63
N GLN A 540 30.06 11.07 12.63
CA GLN A 540 31.31 10.48 12.14
C GLN A 540 31.61 10.85 10.68
N SER A 541 30.59 10.91 9.82
CA SER A 541 30.74 11.41 8.45
C SER A 541 31.11 12.89 8.37
N LEU A 542 30.62 13.71 9.30
CA LEU A 542 31.03 15.10 9.44
C LEU A 542 32.47 15.23 9.99
N ASP A 543 32.88 14.38 10.94
CA ASP A 543 34.25 14.34 11.47
C ASP A 543 35.25 13.99 10.34
N PHE A 544 34.95 12.97 9.52
CA PHE A 544 35.72 12.61 8.33
C PHE A 544 35.81 13.77 7.33
N ALA A 545 34.71 14.50 7.12
CA ALA A 545 34.72 15.67 6.26
C ALA A 545 35.60 16.80 6.83
N HIS A 546 35.50 17.09 8.13
CA HIS A 546 36.30 18.12 8.79
C HIS A 546 37.80 17.87 8.65
N LYS A 547 38.23 16.63 8.93
CA LYS A 547 39.62 16.17 8.84
C LYS A 547 40.27 16.41 7.48
N HIS A 548 39.47 16.43 6.41
CA HIS A 548 39.93 16.65 5.02
C HIS A 548 39.51 18.01 4.45
N ASN A 549 39.13 18.98 5.29
CA ASN A 549 38.66 20.32 4.89
C ASN A 549 37.50 20.26 3.86
N VAL A 550 36.63 19.25 3.98
CA VAL A 550 35.41 19.10 3.18
C VAL A 550 34.25 19.77 3.91
N LYS A 551 33.44 20.52 3.16
CA LYS A 551 32.21 21.15 3.65
C LYS A 551 31.00 20.30 3.22
N VAL A 552 30.04 20.10 4.13
CA VAL A 552 28.93 19.14 3.97
C VAL A 552 27.58 19.83 4.04
N ILE A 553 26.77 19.60 3.01
CA ILE A 553 25.33 19.88 2.98
C ILE A 553 24.61 18.60 3.41
N LEU A 554 23.86 18.66 4.51
CA LEU A 554 23.06 17.54 5.00
C LEU A 554 21.72 17.51 4.25
N ASP A 555 21.49 16.49 3.42
CA ASP A 555 20.28 16.35 2.59
C ASP A 555 19.32 15.30 3.18
N LEU A 556 18.12 15.73 3.58
CA LEU A 556 17.07 14.82 4.05
C LEU A 556 16.33 14.22 2.84
N HIS A 557 16.76 13.03 2.43
CA HIS A 557 16.55 12.49 1.08
C HIS A 557 15.17 11.82 0.89
N ASN A 558 14.11 12.57 1.17
CA ASN A 558 12.81 12.03 1.58
C ASN A 558 11.63 12.32 0.64
N TYR A 559 11.82 13.03 -0.47
CA TYR A 559 10.79 13.21 -1.51
C TYR A 559 9.45 13.75 -0.97
N TYR A 560 9.51 14.71 -0.04
CA TYR A 560 8.37 15.28 0.69
C TYR A 560 7.51 14.26 1.48
N ARG A 561 8.08 13.11 1.86
CA ARG A 561 7.38 11.98 2.48
C ARG A 561 8.13 11.40 3.68
N TYR A 562 7.38 10.75 4.58
CA TYR A 562 7.91 9.99 5.72
C TYR A 562 7.11 8.69 5.87
N PHE A 563 7.78 7.53 5.82
CA PHE A 563 7.17 6.20 5.61
C PHE A 563 6.13 6.21 4.48
N GLY A 564 6.45 6.91 3.38
CA GLY A 564 5.59 7.08 2.20
C GLY A 564 4.42 8.07 2.35
N LYS A 565 4.17 8.61 3.56
CA LYS A 565 3.08 9.57 3.82
C LYS A 565 3.54 11.00 3.56
N LEU A 566 2.73 11.79 2.85
CA LEU A 566 3.03 13.19 2.52
C LEU A 566 3.20 14.06 3.77
N ILE A 567 4.18 14.95 3.77
CA ILE A 567 4.27 16.05 4.75
C ILE A 567 3.07 16.98 4.58
N GLY A 568 2.58 17.55 5.68
CA GLY A 568 1.33 18.32 5.70
C GLY A 568 0.07 17.45 5.67
N SER A 569 0.21 16.12 5.61
CA SER A 569 -0.91 15.22 5.86
C SER A 569 -1.24 15.13 7.35
N ASN A 570 -2.40 14.51 7.63
CA ASN A 570 -2.85 14.15 8.97
C ASN A 570 -1.95 13.12 9.69
N GLU A 571 -1.08 12.42 8.95
CA GLU A 571 -0.14 11.42 9.48
C GLU A 571 1.26 12.02 9.70
N VAL A 572 1.67 12.99 8.87
CA VAL A 572 2.97 13.68 8.96
C VAL A 572 2.75 15.21 8.96
N PRO A 573 2.41 15.81 10.11
CA PRO A 573 2.24 17.25 10.22
C PRO A 573 3.50 18.04 9.84
N ILE A 574 3.33 19.23 9.26
CA ILE A 574 4.43 20.17 8.98
C ILE A 574 5.24 20.49 10.25
N SER A 575 4.59 20.57 11.41
CA SER A 575 5.27 20.76 12.69
C SER A 575 6.24 19.63 13.05
N SER A 576 5.99 18.38 12.61
CA SER A 576 6.91 17.26 12.83
C SER A 576 8.16 17.35 11.94
N PHE A 577 7.98 17.81 10.70
CA PHE A 577 9.09 18.11 9.78
C PHE A 577 9.96 19.27 10.29
N ALA A 578 9.33 20.32 10.81
CA ALA A 578 10.04 21.42 11.46
C ALA A 578 10.75 20.98 12.76
N ALA A 579 10.14 20.09 13.55
CA ALA A 579 10.70 19.57 14.79
C ALA A 579 11.92 18.67 14.58
N VAL A 580 11.91 17.78 13.58
CA VAL A 580 13.11 16.96 13.27
C VAL A 580 14.26 17.85 12.80
N TRP A 581 13.98 18.85 11.95
CA TRP A 581 15.01 19.78 11.49
C TRP A 581 15.61 20.62 12.63
N LYS A 582 14.80 21.05 13.59
CA LYS A 582 15.29 21.70 14.81
C LYS A 582 16.23 20.78 15.61
N GLN A 583 15.84 19.52 15.82
CA GLN A 583 16.69 18.54 16.54
C GLN A 583 18.01 18.26 15.80
N ILE A 584 17.98 18.10 14.47
CA ILE A 584 19.18 17.88 13.65
C ILE A 584 20.11 19.09 13.76
N ALA A 585 19.60 20.32 13.59
CA ALA A 585 20.38 21.54 13.73
C ALA A 585 21.01 21.65 15.13
N GLN A 586 20.25 21.41 16.21
CA GLN A 586 20.76 21.43 17.59
C GLN A 586 21.93 20.45 17.81
N GLN A 587 21.94 19.33 17.10
CA GLN A 587 22.98 18.31 17.24
C GLN A 587 24.26 18.58 16.43
N VAL A 588 24.22 19.50 15.45
CA VAL A 588 25.35 19.75 14.53
C VAL A 588 25.75 21.22 14.36
N VAL A 589 25.05 22.17 14.99
CA VAL A 589 25.32 23.63 14.90
C VAL A 589 26.76 24.03 15.30
N ASN A 590 27.40 23.27 16.19
CA ASN A 590 28.79 23.51 16.57
C ASN A 590 29.82 22.78 15.68
N HIS A 591 29.37 21.99 14.69
CA HIS A 591 30.25 21.15 13.90
C HIS A 591 30.86 21.91 12.69
N PRO A 592 32.20 22.01 12.56
CA PRO A 592 32.86 22.90 11.59
C PRO A 592 32.71 22.47 10.12
N ALA A 593 32.52 21.17 9.84
CA ALA A 593 32.28 20.69 8.47
C ALA A 593 30.89 21.02 7.90
N VAL A 594 29.89 21.33 8.72
CA VAL A 594 28.53 21.58 8.21
C VAL A 594 28.51 22.93 7.50
N GLU A 595 28.13 22.93 6.23
CA GLU A 595 27.94 24.11 5.39
C GLU A 595 26.49 24.60 5.43
N GLY A 596 25.55 23.65 5.49
CA GLY A 596 24.13 23.94 5.52
C GLY A 596 23.22 22.71 5.49
N TYR A 597 21.93 23.00 5.37
CA TYR A 597 20.83 22.06 5.57
C TYR A 597 19.95 21.98 4.32
N GLY A 598 20.03 20.89 3.57
CA GLY A 598 19.15 20.58 2.44
C GLY A 598 17.83 20.02 2.94
N LEU A 599 16.80 20.89 2.98
CA LEU A 599 15.57 20.63 3.74
C LEU A 599 14.84 19.35 3.35
N MET A 600 14.85 19.00 2.07
CA MET A 600 14.11 17.88 1.50
C MET A 600 14.61 17.61 0.08
N ASN A 601 15.09 16.39 -0.22
CA ASN A 601 15.32 16.01 -1.61
C ASN A 601 14.00 15.95 -2.40
N GLU A 602 14.06 16.41 -3.66
CA GLU A 602 13.01 16.28 -4.70
C GLU A 602 11.55 16.22 -4.21
N PRO A 603 11.00 17.30 -3.62
CA PRO A 603 9.58 17.44 -3.40
C PRO A 603 8.77 17.17 -4.68
N TYR A 604 7.75 16.32 -4.59
CA TYR A 604 6.89 16.01 -5.73
C TYR A 604 5.46 15.65 -5.32
N SER A 605 4.49 16.11 -6.11
CA SER A 605 3.05 15.91 -5.88
C SER A 605 2.65 16.31 -4.44
N THR A 606 3.09 17.49 -4.02
CA THR A 606 3.07 17.93 -2.60
C THR A 606 1.69 18.40 -2.11
N ASN A 607 0.67 18.30 -2.96
CA ASN A 607 -0.64 18.94 -2.82
C ASN A 607 -0.57 20.47 -2.57
N GLY A 608 0.52 21.12 -2.99
CA GLY A 608 0.74 22.56 -2.82
C GLY A 608 1.14 22.98 -1.41
N LEU A 609 1.47 22.04 -0.52
CA LEU A 609 1.81 22.31 0.90
C LEU A 609 3.32 22.41 1.17
N TRP A 610 4.17 22.15 0.16
CA TRP A 610 5.63 22.28 0.30
C TRP A 610 6.12 23.68 0.69
N PRO A 611 5.60 24.81 0.16
CA PRO A 611 6.04 26.15 0.60
C PRO A 611 5.88 26.39 2.11
N GLN A 612 4.78 25.92 2.70
CA GLN A 612 4.49 26.03 4.13
C GLN A 612 5.40 25.12 4.96
N ALA A 613 5.70 23.92 4.45
CA ALA A 613 6.64 22.99 5.08
C ALA A 613 8.09 23.51 5.06
N ALA A 614 8.55 24.01 3.92
CA ALA A 614 9.87 24.60 3.74
C ALA A 614 10.08 25.81 4.67
N LEU A 615 9.10 26.73 4.70
CA LEU A 615 9.10 27.88 5.60
C LEU A 615 9.19 27.46 7.08
N ALA A 616 8.36 26.52 7.51
CA ALA A 616 8.33 26.07 8.90
C ALA A 616 9.65 25.39 9.33
N ALA A 617 10.24 24.56 8.47
CA ALA A 617 11.53 23.93 8.75
C ALA A 617 12.68 24.94 8.75
N ALA A 618 12.71 25.86 7.78
CA ALA A 618 13.73 26.90 7.73
C ALA A 618 13.69 27.84 8.95
N GLN A 619 12.49 28.24 9.38
CA GLN A 619 12.29 29.01 10.61
C GLN A 619 12.69 28.23 11.88
N ALA A 620 12.39 26.93 11.92
CA ALA A 620 12.78 26.08 13.04
C ALA A 620 14.30 25.90 13.15
N ILE A 621 15.02 25.76 12.03
CA ILE A 621 16.49 25.79 11.98
C ILE A 621 17.01 27.16 12.43
N ARG A 622 16.45 28.27 11.93
CA ARG A 622 16.86 29.64 12.31
C ARG A 622 16.63 29.98 13.78
N SER A 623 15.82 29.21 14.50
CA SER A 623 15.71 29.27 15.97
C SER A 623 16.87 28.59 16.74
N VAL A 624 17.91 28.14 16.01
CA VAL A 624 19.08 27.40 16.52
C VAL A 624 20.37 27.83 15.82
N ASP A 625 20.37 27.87 14.48
CA ASP A 625 21.49 28.26 13.64
C ASP A 625 21.12 29.51 12.83
N ALA A 626 21.69 30.65 13.21
CA ALA A 626 21.45 31.95 12.58
C ALA A 626 22.30 32.20 11.32
N GLN A 627 23.24 31.33 10.95
CA GLN A 627 24.30 31.63 9.98
C GLN A 627 24.38 30.68 8.78
N ARG A 628 24.33 29.36 8.98
CA ARG A 628 24.57 28.38 7.89
C ARG A 628 23.51 28.44 6.80
N TRP A 629 23.88 28.05 5.59
CA TRP A 629 22.95 28.01 4.47
C TRP A 629 21.80 27.03 4.72
N ILE A 630 20.59 27.39 4.29
CA ILE A 630 19.46 26.47 4.19
C ILE A 630 19.13 26.32 2.72
N TYR A 631 19.23 25.09 2.22
CA TYR A 631 18.99 24.76 0.82
C TYR A 631 17.54 24.30 0.65
N VAL A 632 16.82 24.98 -0.25
CA VAL A 632 15.36 24.89 -0.42
C VAL A 632 15.05 24.33 -1.80
N ALA A 633 14.76 23.04 -1.84
CA ALA A 633 14.31 22.34 -3.04
C ALA A 633 12.94 22.85 -3.54
N GLY A 634 12.58 22.48 -4.77
CA GLY A 634 11.31 22.81 -5.42
C GLY A 634 10.40 21.60 -5.63
N ASP A 635 9.09 21.87 -5.80
CA ASP A 635 8.16 20.85 -6.31
C ASP A 635 8.51 20.48 -7.76
N ARG A 636 7.92 19.38 -8.22
CA ARG A 636 8.24 18.67 -9.48
C ARG A 636 9.71 18.24 -9.54
N TRP A 637 10.15 17.48 -8.53
CA TRP A 637 11.48 16.87 -8.47
C TRP A 637 12.60 17.92 -8.58
N SER A 638 12.43 19.07 -7.92
CA SER A 638 13.34 20.22 -7.99
C SER A 638 13.73 20.69 -9.41
N SER A 639 12.98 20.34 -10.45
CA SER A 639 13.45 20.43 -11.84
C SER A 639 13.78 21.85 -12.29
N ALA A 640 15.06 22.11 -12.60
CA ALA A 640 15.56 23.45 -12.94
C ALA A 640 14.87 24.05 -14.18
N TYR A 641 14.60 23.25 -15.21
CA TYR A 641 13.95 23.72 -16.45
C TYR A 641 12.50 24.16 -16.21
N HIS A 642 11.78 23.41 -15.38
CA HIS A 642 10.37 23.66 -15.09
C HIS A 642 10.16 24.67 -13.95
N TRP A 643 11.24 25.08 -13.27
CA TRP A 643 11.19 25.82 -12.00
C TRP A 643 10.22 27.02 -11.96
N PRO A 644 10.20 27.93 -12.96
CA PRO A 644 9.35 29.12 -12.89
C PRO A 644 7.84 28.82 -12.83
N HIS A 645 7.43 27.66 -13.36
CA HIS A 645 6.01 27.25 -13.42
C HIS A 645 5.50 26.69 -12.08
N TYR A 646 6.33 25.94 -11.36
CA TYR A 646 5.90 25.21 -10.15
C TYR A 646 6.29 25.91 -8.84
N ASN A 647 7.39 26.67 -8.82
CA ASN A 647 8.04 27.09 -7.58
C ASN A 647 7.82 28.56 -7.18
N SER A 648 6.96 29.29 -7.89
CA SER A 648 6.60 30.69 -7.59
C SER A 648 6.04 30.89 -6.17
N GLN A 649 5.35 29.88 -5.62
CA GLN A 649 4.76 29.95 -4.27
C GLN A 649 5.78 29.81 -3.13
N LEU A 650 6.99 29.27 -3.38
CA LEU A 650 8.05 29.19 -2.36
C LEU A 650 8.50 30.56 -1.84
N ILE A 651 8.31 31.61 -2.65
CA ILE A 651 8.76 32.97 -2.37
C ILE A 651 7.59 33.93 -2.07
N SER A 652 6.38 33.38 -1.90
CA SER A 652 5.17 34.14 -1.58
C SER A 652 5.25 34.83 -0.21
N ASN A 653 5.92 34.21 0.76
CA ASN A 653 6.21 34.79 2.05
C ASN A 653 7.52 35.60 2.01
N ALA A 654 7.48 36.86 2.47
CA ALA A 654 8.65 37.75 2.48
C ALA A 654 9.85 37.17 3.27
N TRP A 655 9.61 36.35 4.30
CA TRP A 655 10.68 35.68 5.06
C TRP A 655 11.52 34.75 4.17
N MET A 656 10.91 34.10 3.17
CA MET A 656 11.62 33.25 2.20
C MET A 656 12.45 34.06 1.19
N ARG A 657 12.40 35.40 1.24
CA ARG A 657 13.14 36.29 0.34
C ARG A 657 14.13 37.22 1.05
N ASP A 658 14.14 37.27 2.38
CA ASP A 658 15.08 38.12 3.12
C ASP A 658 16.52 37.56 2.98
N PRO A 659 17.48 38.31 2.39
CA PRO A 659 18.85 37.84 2.23
C PRO A 659 19.56 37.55 3.56
N LYS A 660 19.07 38.08 4.69
CA LYS A 660 19.57 37.79 6.05
C LYS A 660 19.25 36.36 6.50
N ASN A 661 18.22 35.73 5.94
CA ASN A 661 17.84 34.37 6.30
C ASN A 661 18.74 33.30 5.66
N ASN A 662 19.79 33.68 4.92
CA ASN A 662 20.79 32.79 4.30
C ASN A 662 20.16 31.55 3.63
N LEU A 663 19.15 31.81 2.81
CA LEU A 663 18.47 30.80 2.00
C LEU A 663 19.16 30.68 0.63
N VAL A 664 19.23 29.45 0.12
CA VAL A 664 19.68 29.11 -1.23
C VAL A 664 18.63 28.17 -1.82
N TYR A 665 18.18 28.41 -3.04
CA TYR A 665 17.26 27.50 -3.71
C TYR A 665 18.04 26.40 -4.43
N GLU A 666 17.53 25.16 -4.38
CA GLU A 666 18.20 23.96 -4.85
C GLU A 666 17.41 23.36 -6.02
N ALA A 667 18.01 23.28 -7.21
CA ALA A 667 17.37 22.68 -8.38
C ALA A 667 18.17 21.49 -8.94
N HIS A 668 17.48 20.57 -9.59
CA HIS A 668 18.04 19.35 -10.16
C HIS A 668 17.98 19.38 -11.69
N MET A 669 18.98 18.79 -12.35
CA MET A 669 19.10 18.81 -13.81
C MET A 669 19.86 17.59 -14.35
N TYR A 670 19.11 16.70 -15.01
CA TYR A 670 19.63 15.65 -15.89
C TYR A 670 19.35 16.02 -17.35
N VAL A 671 20.11 15.45 -18.31
CA VAL A 671 20.03 15.85 -19.74
C VAL A 671 19.24 14.90 -20.64
N ASP A 672 18.83 13.74 -20.13
CA ASP A 672 17.97 12.78 -20.84
C ASP A 672 16.60 13.36 -21.20
N SER A 673 16.02 12.89 -22.30
CA SER A 673 14.77 13.41 -22.89
C SER A 673 13.56 13.52 -21.91
N ASP A 674 13.48 12.71 -20.86
CA ASP A 674 12.44 12.77 -19.81
C ASP A 674 12.83 13.55 -18.53
N PHE A 675 14.05 14.12 -18.48
CA PHE A 675 14.65 14.85 -17.35
C PHE A 675 14.90 14.00 -16.09
N SER A 676 14.85 12.67 -16.16
CA SER A 676 14.80 11.80 -14.97
C SER A 676 16.14 11.27 -14.47
N GLY A 677 17.23 11.40 -15.24
CA GLY A 677 18.54 10.83 -14.90
C GLY A 677 18.65 9.30 -15.06
N ASN A 678 17.65 8.65 -15.66
CA ASN A 678 17.66 7.21 -15.92
C ASN A 678 18.41 6.84 -17.21
N TYR A 679 18.51 7.75 -18.19
CA TYR A 679 19.20 7.53 -19.47
C TYR A 679 18.77 6.24 -20.19
N PHE A 680 17.46 5.98 -20.24
CA PHE A 680 16.90 4.76 -20.84
C PHE A 680 17.33 4.55 -22.31
N ASN A 681 17.45 5.63 -23.08
CA ASN A 681 18.00 5.59 -24.43
C ASN A 681 19.52 5.70 -24.41
N LYS A 682 20.22 4.56 -24.42
CA LYS A 682 21.69 4.52 -24.42
C LYS A 682 22.34 5.08 -25.70
N SER A 683 21.56 5.27 -26.77
CA SER A 683 22.01 5.84 -28.04
C SER A 683 21.62 7.33 -28.18
N GLU A 684 21.10 7.96 -27.13
CA GLU A 684 20.74 9.38 -27.14
C GLU A 684 21.99 10.26 -27.32
N THR A 685 21.96 11.13 -28.32
CA THR A 685 23.00 12.11 -28.59
C THR A 685 22.51 13.48 -28.16
N PHE A 686 23.27 14.13 -27.28
CA PHE A 686 22.86 15.35 -26.60
C PHE A 686 23.36 16.60 -27.32
N ASP A 687 22.50 17.61 -27.43
CA ASP A 687 22.89 18.96 -27.84
C ASP A 687 23.94 19.52 -26.85
N PRO A 688 25.08 20.08 -27.32
CA PRO A 688 26.14 20.58 -26.44
C PRO A 688 25.71 21.64 -25.41
N MET A 689 24.58 22.32 -25.62
CA MET A 689 24.05 23.35 -24.73
C MET A 689 22.85 22.88 -23.91
N VAL A 690 22.40 21.62 -24.04
CA VAL A 690 21.19 21.11 -23.36
C VAL A 690 21.23 21.32 -21.85
N GLY A 691 22.39 21.13 -21.20
CA GLY A 691 22.55 21.37 -19.76
C GLY A 691 22.34 22.84 -19.39
N VAL A 692 22.95 23.75 -20.16
CA VAL A 692 22.79 25.21 -20.00
C VAL A 692 21.33 25.63 -20.22
N ASN A 693 20.72 25.14 -21.30
CA ASN A 693 19.33 25.42 -21.67
C ASN A 693 18.34 24.90 -20.61
N ARG A 694 18.67 23.80 -19.91
CA ARG A 694 17.86 23.24 -18.82
C ARG A 694 18.04 23.95 -17.48
N VAL A 695 19.20 24.54 -17.16
CA VAL A 695 19.35 25.36 -15.93
C VAL A 695 18.95 26.83 -16.11
N LYS A 696 19.01 27.38 -17.34
CA LYS A 696 18.74 28.79 -17.61
C LYS A 696 17.39 29.32 -17.06
N PRO A 697 16.24 28.62 -17.16
CA PRO A 697 14.98 29.08 -16.59
C PRO A 697 15.03 29.32 -15.07
N PHE A 698 15.73 28.45 -14.34
CA PHE A 698 15.99 28.61 -12.91
C PHE A 698 16.92 29.80 -12.64
N VAL A 699 18.04 29.91 -13.36
CA VAL A 699 19.01 31.02 -13.19
C VAL A 699 18.38 32.38 -13.51
N ASP A 700 17.52 32.48 -14.51
CA ASP A 700 16.80 33.71 -14.83
C ASP A 700 15.74 34.05 -13.75
N TRP A 701 14.97 33.06 -13.26
CA TRP A 701 14.00 33.25 -12.17
C TRP A 701 14.68 33.73 -10.87
N LEU A 702 15.85 33.17 -10.55
CA LEU A 702 16.67 33.56 -9.41
C LEU A 702 17.12 35.02 -9.49
N LYS A 703 17.61 35.45 -10.67
CA LYS A 703 17.99 36.85 -10.94
C LYS A 703 16.79 37.79 -10.84
N GLN A 704 15.66 37.44 -11.46
CA GLN A 704 14.43 38.24 -11.42
C GLN A 704 13.93 38.45 -9.99
N ASN A 705 14.07 37.44 -9.12
CA ASN A 705 13.56 37.49 -7.75
C ASN A 705 14.59 37.93 -6.70
N LYS A 706 15.87 38.11 -7.09
CA LYS A 706 17.01 38.43 -6.22
C LYS A 706 17.29 37.35 -5.17
N LEU A 707 17.52 36.12 -5.63
CA LEU A 707 17.65 34.91 -4.80
C LEU A 707 18.81 34.02 -5.25
N ARG A 708 19.43 33.32 -4.29
CA ARG A 708 20.60 32.43 -4.47
C ARG A 708 20.21 31.05 -4.99
N GLY A 709 21.09 30.43 -5.78
CA GLY A 709 20.87 29.14 -6.43
C GLY A 709 21.97 28.11 -6.17
N TYR A 710 21.60 26.85 -6.31
CA TYR A 710 22.44 25.67 -6.16
C TYR A 710 21.89 24.56 -7.09
N ILE A 711 22.78 23.79 -7.74
CA ILE A 711 22.39 22.59 -8.48
C ILE A 711 22.72 21.36 -7.63
N GLY A 712 21.73 20.85 -6.89
CA GLY A 712 21.88 19.74 -5.94
C GLY A 712 22.27 18.42 -6.62
N GLU A 713 21.72 18.17 -7.81
CA GLU A 713 22.06 17.01 -8.63
C GLU A 713 22.17 17.36 -10.11
N HIS A 714 23.25 16.86 -10.72
CA HIS A 714 23.41 16.69 -12.15
C HIS A 714 24.34 15.49 -12.38
N GLY A 715 24.04 14.65 -13.38
CA GLY A 715 24.83 13.44 -13.65
C GLY A 715 24.65 12.95 -15.08
N VAL A 716 25.69 12.33 -15.65
CA VAL A 716 25.68 11.84 -17.04
C VAL A 716 26.34 10.45 -17.17
N PRO A 717 25.88 9.60 -18.09
CA PRO A 717 26.43 8.26 -18.25
C PRO A 717 27.83 8.26 -18.86
N ASP A 718 28.66 7.34 -18.36
CA ASP A 718 30.02 7.10 -18.84
C ASP A 718 30.14 6.71 -20.33
N PHE A 719 29.07 6.18 -20.91
CA PHE A 719 29.03 5.73 -22.30
C PHE A 719 28.64 6.82 -23.33
N SER A 720 28.29 8.06 -22.92
CA SER A 720 27.84 9.11 -23.86
C SER A 720 28.78 10.32 -23.92
N PRO A 721 29.68 10.40 -24.91
CA PRO A 721 30.58 11.54 -25.08
C PRO A 721 29.87 12.89 -25.26
N SER A 722 28.69 12.91 -25.89
CA SER A 722 27.91 14.14 -26.07
C SER A 722 27.38 14.69 -24.73
N ALA A 723 27.01 13.82 -23.80
CA ALA A 723 26.63 14.20 -22.44
C ALA A 723 27.81 14.79 -21.63
N ILE A 724 29.04 14.33 -21.89
CA ILE A 724 30.26 14.90 -21.28
C ILE A 724 30.49 16.33 -21.77
N VAL A 725 30.31 16.60 -23.07
CA VAL A 725 30.38 17.97 -23.63
C VAL A 725 29.29 18.88 -23.05
N ALA A 726 28.05 18.39 -22.96
CA ALA A 726 26.96 19.13 -22.31
C ALA A 726 27.25 19.44 -20.82
N THR A 727 27.98 18.57 -20.13
CA THR A 727 28.44 18.80 -18.74
C THR A 727 29.53 19.86 -18.67
N ASP A 728 30.47 19.90 -19.62
CA ASP A 728 31.53 20.91 -19.66
C ASP A 728 30.95 22.32 -19.85
N ASN A 729 29.97 22.47 -20.74
CA ASN A 729 29.26 23.72 -20.99
C ASN A 729 28.35 24.13 -19.81
N LEU A 730 27.64 23.16 -19.19
CA LEU A 730 26.88 23.38 -17.96
C LEU A 730 27.75 23.98 -16.86
N MET A 731 28.86 23.32 -16.54
CA MET A 731 29.74 23.72 -15.45
C MET A 731 30.41 25.08 -15.70
N ALA A 732 30.72 25.40 -16.97
CA ALA A 732 31.16 26.73 -17.36
C ALA A 732 30.09 27.80 -17.05
N TYR A 733 28.82 27.54 -17.40
CA TYR A 733 27.71 28.46 -17.15
C TYR A 733 27.39 28.61 -15.66
N LEU A 734 27.40 27.54 -14.87
CA LEU A 734 27.18 27.61 -13.42
C LEU A 734 28.27 28.45 -12.74
N ARG A 735 29.54 28.25 -13.12
CA ARG A 735 30.69 29.07 -12.65
C ARG A 735 30.57 30.55 -13.04
N GLN A 736 30.09 30.87 -14.25
CA GLN A 736 29.81 32.25 -14.69
C GLN A 736 28.72 32.95 -13.86
N ASN A 737 27.80 32.18 -13.25
CA ASN A 737 26.70 32.71 -12.43
C ASN A 737 26.94 32.54 -10.91
N CYS A 738 28.13 32.08 -10.51
CA CYS A 738 28.50 31.80 -9.12
C CYS A 738 27.57 30.81 -8.39
N ILE A 739 26.98 29.88 -9.14
CA ILE A 739 26.09 28.83 -8.63
C ILE A 739 26.92 27.56 -8.37
N PRO A 740 26.99 27.05 -7.12
CA PRO A 740 27.60 25.76 -6.85
C PRO A 740 26.82 24.60 -7.46
N SER A 741 27.48 23.46 -7.66
CA SER A 741 26.80 22.20 -7.95
C SER A 741 27.45 20.99 -7.27
N THR A 742 26.66 19.94 -7.09
CA THR A 742 27.14 18.62 -6.65
C THR A 742 26.74 17.56 -7.67
N TYR A 743 27.74 16.86 -8.21
CA TYR A 743 27.53 15.81 -9.19
C TYR A 743 26.83 14.58 -8.57
N TRP A 744 25.85 13.99 -9.26
CA TRP A 744 25.20 12.73 -8.88
C TRP A 744 25.81 11.56 -9.67
N ALA A 745 26.55 10.63 -9.06
CA ALA A 745 26.89 10.54 -7.64
C ALA A 745 28.28 9.92 -7.43
N ALA A 746 28.69 9.83 -6.18
CA ALA A 746 29.91 9.19 -5.70
C ALA A 746 29.60 8.39 -4.43
N GLY A 747 30.61 7.71 -3.87
CA GLY A 747 30.49 6.96 -2.62
C GLY A 747 30.45 5.42 -2.79
N PRO A 748 30.19 4.68 -1.70
CA PRO A 748 30.16 3.22 -1.70
C PRO A 748 28.94 2.61 -2.43
N TRP A 749 29.03 1.31 -2.70
CA TRP A 749 27.91 0.43 -3.12
C TRP A 749 27.22 0.73 -4.46
N TRP A 750 27.72 1.68 -5.27
CA TRP A 750 27.19 1.96 -6.61
C TRP A 750 27.42 0.85 -7.67
N GLY A 751 28.24 -0.16 -7.37
CA GLY A 751 28.62 -1.20 -8.34
C GLY A 751 29.27 -0.58 -9.57
N ASP A 752 28.72 -0.82 -10.76
CA ASP A 752 29.19 -0.24 -12.02
C ASP A 752 28.18 0.75 -12.67
N TYR A 753 27.30 1.34 -11.85
CA TYR A 753 26.28 2.32 -12.24
C TYR A 753 26.86 3.43 -13.15
N ALA A 754 26.20 3.66 -14.30
CA ALA A 754 26.72 4.44 -15.40
C ALA A 754 27.09 5.89 -15.03
N LEU A 755 26.40 6.49 -14.05
CA LEU A 755 26.66 7.85 -13.58
C LEU A 755 27.72 7.93 -12.47
N SER A 756 27.95 6.88 -11.68
CA SER A 756 28.78 6.98 -10.45
C SER A 756 30.22 7.39 -10.74
N LEU A 757 30.86 8.19 -9.89
CA LEU A 757 32.30 8.51 -9.92
C LEU A 757 33.16 7.45 -9.20
N ASP A 758 32.52 6.51 -8.50
CA ASP A 758 33.11 5.39 -7.77
C ASP A 758 32.50 4.08 -8.26
N VAL A 759 33.33 3.19 -8.80
CA VAL A 759 32.86 1.96 -9.47
C VAL A 759 33.70 0.74 -9.14
N SER A 760 33.05 -0.42 -8.99
CA SER A 760 33.69 -1.69 -8.60
C SER A 760 34.73 -2.21 -9.57
N SER A 761 34.56 -1.99 -10.87
CA SER A 761 35.53 -2.40 -11.90
C SER A 761 36.79 -1.53 -11.96
N GLY A 762 36.84 -0.40 -11.26
CA GLY A 762 37.93 0.57 -11.37
C GLY A 762 38.04 1.28 -12.74
N LYS A 763 37.06 1.09 -13.65
CA LYS A 763 37.04 1.75 -14.97
C LYS A 763 37.16 3.27 -14.84
N GLN A 764 37.90 3.90 -15.76
CA GLN A 764 38.00 5.35 -15.80
C GLN A 764 36.62 6.01 -15.98
N ARG A 765 36.47 7.19 -15.37
CA ARG A 765 35.19 7.93 -15.32
C ARG A 765 35.35 9.21 -16.14
N PRO A 766 34.80 9.30 -17.37
CA PRO A 766 35.01 10.46 -18.24
C PRO A 766 34.42 11.78 -17.69
N GLN A 767 33.56 11.70 -16.67
CA GLN A 767 33.05 12.84 -15.93
C GLN A 767 34.13 13.49 -15.04
N LEU A 768 35.06 12.71 -14.46
CA LEU A 768 36.06 13.22 -13.51
C LEU A 768 36.99 14.29 -14.09
N PRO A 769 37.57 14.14 -15.30
CA PRO A 769 38.39 15.20 -15.90
C PRO A 769 37.66 16.53 -16.07
N VAL A 770 36.37 16.51 -16.47
CA VAL A 770 35.55 17.72 -16.64
C VAL A 770 35.25 18.36 -15.29
N LEU A 771 34.84 17.58 -14.28
CA LEU A 771 34.58 18.10 -12.94
C LEU A 771 35.86 18.71 -12.32
N GLN A 772 37.00 18.01 -12.43
CA GLN A 772 38.29 18.52 -11.95
C GLN A 772 38.75 19.78 -12.68
N LYS A 773 38.53 19.88 -14.00
CA LYS A 773 38.80 21.09 -14.80
C LYS A 773 38.09 22.28 -14.19
N HIS A 774 36.77 22.21 -13.98
CA HIS A 774 36.00 23.32 -13.42
C HIS A 774 36.32 23.59 -11.95
N ALA A 775 36.52 22.55 -11.15
CA ALA A 775 36.90 22.67 -9.74
C ALA A 775 38.24 23.40 -9.53
N LYS A 776 39.20 23.20 -10.44
CA LYS A 776 40.50 23.88 -10.45
C LYS A 776 40.48 25.23 -11.20
N THR A 777 39.39 25.58 -11.89
CA THR A 777 39.32 26.83 -12.66
C THR A 777 38.94 28.00 -11.76
N ALA A 778 39.82 29.00 -11.71
CA ALA A 778 39.62 30.22 -10.91
C ALA A 778 38.30 30.95 -11.23
N HIS A 779 37.76 31.64 -10.22
CA HIS A 779 36.55 32.44 -10.28
C HIS A 779 36.63 33.64 -9.34
N SER A 780 35.93 34.72 -9.70
CA SER A 780 35.81 35.96 -8.91
C SER A 780 34.70 35.93 -7.86
N CYS A 781 33.92 34.85 -7.80
CA CYS A 781 32.77 34.72 -6.89
C CYS A 781 33.14 34.93 -5.42
N THR A 782 32.49 35.91 -4.77
CA THR A 782 32.62 36.23 -3.35
C THR A 782 31.50 35.64 -2.48
N SER A 783 30.38 35.25 -3.09
CA SER A 783 29.28 34.54 -2.42
C SER A 783 28.55 33.64 -3.42
N ILE A 784 27.68 32.75 -2.90
CA ILE A 784 26.74 31.99 -3.72
C ILE A 784 25.82 32.98 -4.45
N GLY A 785 25.78 32.91 -5.78
CA GLY A 785 24.85 33.65 -6.62
C GLY A 785 23.62 32.81 -7.01
N PRO A 786 22.66 33.40 -7.73
CA PRO A 786 22.52 34.82 -8.02
C PRO A 786 22.11 35.66 -6.79
N LEU A 787 22.28 36.98 -6.85
CA LEU A 787 21.52 37.97 -6.09
C LEU A 787 21.69 39.34 -6.76
#